data_AF-D2W3L7-F1
#
_entry.id   AF-D2W3L7-F1
#
_cell.length_a   1.000
_cell.length_b   1.000
_cell.length_c   1.000
_cell.angle_alpha   90.00
_cell.angle_beta   90.00
_cell.angle_gamma   90.00
#
_symmetry.space_group_name_H-M   'P 1'
#
loop_
_entity.id
_entity.type
_entity.pdbx_description
1 polymer ?
#
loop_
_entity_poly.entity_id
_entity_poly.type
_entity_poly.pdbx_seq_one_letter_code
_entity_poly.pdbx_strand_id
1 'polypeptide(L)'
;MIVMMMLVFVSTVDAAAASNVPSQVHLALTRNSREMIVSFHTEGYDKDVLGKAQVMYSTNENFQDYQVAHLGSVSTTYGESAKTGYEHHVLLVDLEYSTKYYYKCGFTKSTDIQSEVYYFHTRTDPKQSESKQVSVLMYGDQGTTNSAYVIARSKHFVNSFYDKSDSKHKNMFVYHLGDIGYANDFAGAQYQFIWTKYMKMLSDFMPYAPYMVCVGNHEKGPKNHPYDEFEIPFKAYNSRFYMPGRNESAIGHNMWHVFEYGPITFVAVDTETNFPGAHFGKYDDHFHGEQLKWLDETLSQVDRKKTPWLVVVGHRPIYSSTKEFSNEHGDPIGDSKVLQDAFEEVMYKYKTDIFMVGHVHSYERTYPVYKTKVETKSNYHNLRSPIHIVNGGGGNIEGQTKAESFHNHDWSADIFYKDEGYGILHTNYDEKTKVYSLKFNYHESKTGSVINGDKILVLDEQLIGPLGLVAPLALLKELGVKKLFKLNDRTFDTNFANIVYIVRPKMHLMKWVANQVSYWVKQKEDLDRMMSEKLKEKKNTKNKKQQPEETNEETYTPPTNFHLYLLPKTSLICVDILKDLGVYPHLRISEYPLDLIVFDNYLMSLELPSSFKECELDGDFSSLYYVARSIMKLQSYFGLIPNVKFIGSGATHVSEMIMRMRKEVGSQAFASVPEINTLILIDRNVDLITPMLNQFTYEGMIDELLGGITNTLFTTQRVPEAATIAKKIALNSSDNVFNRLRHLNHNRAGIAINEMAIEFKSREDKAREIKTSDSKVSIEKIKEVTKMLPQIQEDKKYLELHTKMMLEIRSIIGKVPFRRLIQTQKNVLDGEDEKEIIEYIEETIDKQLPLTNVLRVICLYSLINGGIKNKVFEKLRREIIQSYGLQALPTLNNLEKIGMLRKQDSKSVSNWNLLKKTFNLVDEAAMERTNEEDGQYDPHLVYNVYCPITVALVEHAMTEEKGWRRVEPVLSKLAPGLYGELSQTGSQDTQLGKKVVLVYFIGGVTFAEISAITYLNERSNDCEYIIATTKLTNGSTFLENLVEEIPEDRQSFKKKASSDSYALFYEEPPKEGADASSSSGTAKNGQQDV
;
A
#
# COMPACT_ATOMS: atom_id res chain seq x y z
N MET A 1 72.87 34.00 21.96
CA MET A 1 72.42 32.97 22.93
C MET A 1 71.24 33.44 23.79
N ILE A 2 71.26 34.63 24.40
CA ILE A 2 70.17 35.10 25.29
C ILE A 2 68.83 35.30 24.56
N VAL A 3 68.85 35.81 23.31
CA VAL A 3 67.64 35.99 22.48
C VAL A 3 67.02 34.65 22.04
N MET A 4 67.83 33.60 21.88
CA MET A 4 67.38 32.27 21.47
C MET A 4 66.81 31.48 22.67
N MET A 5 67.30 31.71 23.89
CA MET A 5 66.68 31.17 25.10
C MET A 5 65.36 31.87 25.46
N MET A 6 65.20 33.17 25.18
CA MET A 6 63.92 33.87 25.37
C MET A 6 62.85 33.47 24.35
N LEU A 7 63.21 33.22 23.08
CA LEU A 7 62.25 32.73 22.06
C LEU A 7 61.80 31.29 22.31
N VAL A 8 62.66 30.43 22.88
CA VAL A 8 62.28 29.09 23.31
C VAL A 8 61.42 29.13 24.57
N PHE A 9 61.69 30.03 25.53
CA PHE A 9 60.84 30.19 26.71
C PHE A 9 59.45 30.76 26.37
N VAL A 10 59.35 31.76 25.47
CA VAL A 10 58.06 32.35 25.07
C VAL A 10 57.22 31.36 24.24
N SER A 11 57.83 30.54 23.37
CA SER A 11 57.10 29.50 22.62
C SER A 11 56.68 28.29 23.49
N THR A 12 57.41 27.96 24.55
CA THR A 12 56.99 26.92 25.51
C THR A 12 55.86 27.36 26.44
N VAL A 13 55.77 28.66 26.76
CA VAL A 13 54.69 29.21 27.60
C VAL A 13 53.38 29.33 26.79
N ASP A 14 53.45 29.72 25.52
CA ASP A 14 52.27 29.74 24.62
C ASP A 14 51.75 28.33 24.27
N ALA A 15 52.64 27.34 24.12
CA ALA A 15 52.23 25.94 23.87
C ALA A 15 51.59 25.30 25.12
N ALA A 16 52.07 25.62 26.32
CA ALA A 16 51.46 25.17 27.58
C ALA A 16 50.09 25.83 27.83
N ALA A 17 49.92 27.11 27.46
CA ALA A 17 48.64 27.82 27.55
C ALA A 17 47.59 27.31 26.53
N ALA A 18 48.02 26.91 25.32
CA ALA A 18 47.14 26.34 24.29
C ALA A 18 46.58 24.95 24.66
N SER A 19 47.31 24.15 25.47
CA SER A 19 46.87 22.80 25.89
C SER A 19 45.69 22.78 26.87
N ASN A 20 45.37 23.91 27.49
CA ASN A 20 44.35 23.98 28.56
C ASN A 20 43.04 24.65 28.12
N VAL A 21 42.90 25.02 26.84
CA VAL A 21 41.69 25.70 26.33
C VAL A 21 40.51 24.73 26.31
N PRO A 22 39.36 25.07 26.95
CA PRO A 22 38.17 24.23 26.93
C PRO A 22 37.73 23.84 25.51
N SER A 23 37.52 22.55 25.30
CA SER A 23 37.10 21.96 24.03
C SER A 23 36.02 20.89 24.26
N GLN A 24 35.49 20.28 23.19
CA GLN A 24 34.51 19.19 23.26
C GLN A 24 33.28 19.53 24.11
N VAL A 25 32.85 20.80 24.03
CA VAL A 25 31.78 21.34 24.87
C VAL A 25 30.45 20.67 24.53
N HIS A 26 29.74 20.23 25.55
CA HIS A 26 28.43 19.61 25.38
C HIS A 26 27.52 19.83 26.59
N LEU A 27 26.22 19.72 26.33
CA LEU A 27 25.17 20.01 27.29
C LEU A 27 24.46 18.74 27.74
N ALA A 28 24.01 18.68 28.99
CA ALA A 28 23.16 17.61 29.47
C ALA A 28 22.01 18.14 30.35
N LEU A 29 20.85 17.50 30.21
CA LEU A 29 19.66 17.79 30.99
C LEU A 29 19.79 17.22 32.42
N THR A 30 19.08 17.83 33.38
CA THR A 30 18.93 17.28 34.73
C THR A 30 17.47 16.89 35.03
N ARG A 31 17.20 16.38 36.25
CA ARG A 31 15.84 16.13 36.73
C ARG A 31 15.05 17.42 36.98
N ASN A 32 15.75 18.54 37.19
CA ASN A 32 15.14 19.84 37.37
C ASN A 32 15.08 20.58 36.02
N SER A 33 13.90 21.08 35.67
CA SER A 33 13.66 21.76 34.40
C SER A 33 14.30 23.15 34.30
N ARG A 34 14.82 23.69 35.41
CA ARG A 34 15.54 24.99 35.49
C ARG A 34 17.06 24.84 35.59
N GLU A 35 17.59 23.67 35.29
CA GLU A 35 19.01 23.36 35.38
C GLU A 35 19.57 22.87 34.04
N MET A 36 20.86 23.08 33.85
CA MET A 36 21.64 22.58 32.72
C MET A 36 23.05 22.21 33.19
N ILE A 37 23.56 21.05 32.76
CA ILE A 37 24.98 20.73 32.92
C ILE A 37 25.71 21.17 31.66
N VAL A 38 26.80 21.89 31.84
CA VAL A 38 27.76 22.22 30.79
C VAL A 38 29.04 21.43 31.07
N SER A 39 29.43 20.62 30.10
CA SER A 39 30.62 19.78 30.16
C SER A 39 31.67 20.25 29.15
N PHE A 40 32.95 20.17 29.50
CA PHE A 40 34.05 20.48 28.58
C PHE A 40 35.34 19.75 28.94
N HIS A 41 36.20 19.56 27.94
CA HIS A 41 37.47 18.84 28.02
C HIS A 41 38.68 19.78 27.99
N THR A 42 39.72 19.45 28.74
CA THR A 42 41.07 20.06 28.64
C THR A 42 42.15 19.00 28.58
N GLU A 43 43.26 19.25 27.85
CA GLU A 43 44.37 18.29 27.78
C GLU A 43 45.18 18.27 29.08
N GLY A 44 45.17 19.37 29.85
CA GLY A 44 45.79 19.48 31.18
C GLY A 44 44.96 20.31 32.17
N TYR A 45 45.05 19.96 33.45
CA TYR A 45 44.38 20.70 34.52
C TYR A 45 45.18 20.63 35.84
N ASP A 46 45.61 21.80 36.29
CA ASP A 46 46.15 22.02 37.63
C ASP A 46 45.16 22.91 38.40
N LYS A 47 44.51 22.34 39.41
CA LYS A 47 43.50 23.04 40.23
C LYS A 47 44.08 24.19 41.04
N ASP A 48 45.35 24.10 41.44
CA ASP A 48 45.99 25.15 42.23
C ASP A 48 46.32 26.36 41.36
N VAL A 49 46.68 26.13 40.09
CA VAL A 49 46.94 27.17 39.09
C VAL A 49 45.65 27.74 38.50
N LEU A 50 44.78 26.91 37.93
CA LEU A 50 43.60 27.33 37.17
C LEU A 50 42.38 27.60 38.06
N GLY A 51 42.33 27.02 39.26
CA GLY A 51 41.15 27.08 40.12
C GLY A 51 40.10 26.05 39.74
N LYS A 52 38.84 26.28 40.12
CA LYS A 52 37.73 25.38 39.78
C LYS A 52 37.26 25.64 38.35
N ALA A 53 36.74 24.61 37.68
CA ALA A 53 35.99 24.79 36.45
C ALA A 53 34.79 25.72 36.68
N GLN A 54 34.56 26.63 35.73
CA GLN A 54 33.46 27.58 35.77
C GLN A 54 32.80 27.76 34.41
N VAL A 55 31.55 28.21 34.44
CA VAL A 55 30.82 28.66 33.26
C VAL A 55 30.29 30.05 33.52
N MET A 56 30.67 30.98 32.64
CA MET A 56 30.06 32.31 32.58
C MET A 56 28.89 32.25 31.62
N TYR A 57 27.74 32.83 31.99
CA TYR A 57 26.56 32.82 31.14
C TYR A 57 25.75 34.11 31.26
N SER A 58 25.10 34.51 30.17
CA SER A 58 24.28 35.73 30.11
C SER A 58 23.17 35.57 29.07
N THR A 59 22.08 36.32 29.20
CA THR A 59 21.07 36.46 28.15
C THR A 59 21.52 37.41 27.03
N ASN A 60 22.65 38.11 27.22
CA ASN A 60 23.27 39.01 26.26
C ASN A 60 24.57 38.39 25.71
N GLU A 61 24.70 38.33 24.39
CA GLU A 61 25.85 37.74 23.68
C GLU A 61 27.18 38.45 24.01
N ASN A 62 27.13 39.74 24.36
CA ASN A 62 28.30 40.51 24.75
C ASN A 62 28.67 40.34 26.24
N PHE A 63 27.98 39.47 26.97
CA PHE A 63 28.18 39.20 28.41
C PHE A 63 28.10 40.46 29.28
N GLN A 64 27.21 41.40 28.93
CA GLN A 64 26.76 42.43 29.87
C GLN A 64 25.92 41.74 30.96
N ASP A 65 26.19 42.01 32.24
CA ASP A 65 25.51 41.43 33.39
C ASP A 65 25.52 39.89 33.46
N TYR A 66 26.68 39.28 33.16
CA TYR A 66 26.86 37.83 33.21
C TYR A 66 26.82 37.27 34.64
N GLN A 67 26.41 36.02 34.74
CA GLN A 67 26.47 35.20 35.94
C GLN A 67 27.60 34.17 35.82
N VAL A 68 28.10 33.67 36.95
CA VAL A 68 29.17 32.66 37.00
C VAL A 68 28.75 31.46 37.83
N ALA A 69 28.70 30.29 37.20
CA ALA A 69 28.49 29.01 37.86
C ALA A 69 29.84 28.31 38.08
N HIS A 70 30.11 27.87 39.31
CA HIS A 70 31.31 27.09 39.67
C HIS A 70 31.10 26.18 40.90
N LEU A 71 30.02 26.43 41.66
CA LEU A 71 29.58 25.58 42.78
C LEU A 71 29.10 24.24 42.25
N GLY A 72 29.57 23.13 42.85
CA GLY A 72 29.27 21.78 42.38
C GLY A 72 30.05 21.34 41.14
N SER A 73 31.08 22.08 40.71
CA SER A 73 31.94 21.64 39.60
C SER A 73 32.67 20.35 39.94
N VAL A 74 32.60 19.38 39.03
CA VAL A 74 33.30 18.10 39.12
C VAL A 74 34.34 18.04 38.01
N SER A 75 35.52 17.49 38.29
CA SER A 75 36.54 17.23 37.28
C SER A 75 36.97 15.78 37.38
N THR A 76 36.89 15.03 36.28
CA THR A 76 37.17 13.60 36.23
C THR A 76 38.22 13.30 35.16
N THR A 77 38.83 12.11 35.25
CA THR A 77 39.74 11.59 34.23
C THR A 77 39.66 10.07 34.23
N TYR A 78 39.94 9.45 33.09
CA TYR A 78 39.88 8.01 32.92
C TYR A 78 41.22 7.47 32.42
N GLY A 79 42.17 7.27 33.33
CA GLY A 79 43.50 6.75 33.03
C GLY A 79 44.60 7.72 33.45
N GLU A 80 45.77 7.63 32.82
CA GLU A 80 46.85 8.59 33.04
C GLU A 80 46.47 9.96 32.45
N SER A 81 46.29 10.96 33.31
CA SER A 81 45.77 12.27 32.91
C SER A 81 46.62 12.99 31.86
N ALA A 82 47.93 12.74 31.82
CA ALA A 82 48.82 13.24 30.77
C ALA A 82 48.49 12.71 29.36
N LYS A 83 47.79 11.56 29.28
CA LYS A 83 47.32 10.96 28.02
C LYS A 83 45.86 11.27 27.75
N THR A 84 45.02 11.26 28.79
CA THR A 84 43.55 11.30 28.63
C THR A 84 42.90 12.66 28.90
N GLY A 85 43.64 13.62 29.48
CA GLY A 85 43.12 14.93 29.85
C GLY A 85 42.11 14.88 31.00
N TYR A 86 41.33 15.94 31.13
CA TYR A 86 40.32 16.13 32.18
C TYR A 86 38.97 16.52 31.58
N GLU A 87 37.91 15.91 32.12
CA GLU A 87 36.52 16.26 31.83
C GLU A 87 35.97 17.10 32.98
N HIS A 88 35.41 18.25 32.67
CA HIS A 88 34.85 19.18 33.64
C HIS A 88 33.34 19.28 33.45
N HIS A 89 32.59 19.25 34.54
CA HIS A 89 31.13 19.41 34.55
C HIS A 89 30.74 20.53 35.48
N VAL A 90 29.92 21.46 35.00
CA VAL A 90 29.44 22.62 35.77
C VAL A 90 27.91 22.67 35.69
N LEU A 91 27.27 22.70 36.87
CA LEU A 91 25.82 22.84 37.00
C LEU A 91 25.41 24.31 36.99
N LEU A 92 24.53 24.67 36.06
CA LEU A 92 23.82 25.93 36.04
C LEU A 92 22.44 25.71 36.68
N VAL A 93 22.07 26.57 37.62
CA VAL A 93 20.83 26.49 38.41
C VAL A 93 19.99 27.75 38.21
N ASP A 94 18.72 27.69 38.64
CA ASP A 94 17.79 28.83 38.64
C ASP A 94 17.59 29.49 37.27
N LEU A 95 17.79 28.74 36.18
CA LEU A 95 17.62 29.26 34.82
C LEU A 95 16.16 29.62 34.55
N GLU A 96 15.93 30.72 33.85
CA GLU A 96 14.58 31.13 33.43
C GLU A 96 14.09 30.24 32.28
N TYR A 97 12.79 29.92 32.27
CA TYR A 97 12.18 29.14 31.19
C TYR A 97 12.17 29.89 29.87
N SER A 98 12.07 29.17 28.75
CA SER A 98 11.92 29.73 27.40
C SER A 98 12.96 30.81 27.05
N THR A 99 14.19 30.69 27.57
CA THR A 99 15.23 31.73 27.52
C THR A 99 16.46 31.22 26.78
N LYS A 100 17.04 32.09 25.94
CA LYS A 100 18.33 31.86 25.29
C LYS A 100 19.45 32.38 26.18
N TYR A 101 20.41 31.53 26.52
CA TYR A 101 21.62 31.91 27.24
C TYR A 101 22.85 31.72 26.35
N TYR A 102 23.72 32.71 26.34
CA TYR A 102 25.08 32.64 25.81
C TYR A 102 26.02 32.23 26.94
N TYR A 103 27.02 31.40 26.66
CA TYR A 103 27.95 30.92 27.69
C TYR A 103 29.38 30.71 27.19
N LYS A 104 30.32 30.76 28.13
CA LYS A 104 31.74 30.43 27.96
C LYS A 104 32.21 29.52 29.08
N CYS A 105 33.01 28.52 28.74
CA CYS A 105 33.67 27.63 29.70
C CYS A 105 35.06 28.18 30.05
N GLY A 106 35.51 27.96 31.28
CA GLY A 106 36.84 28.38 31.73
C GLY A 106 37.11 27.99 33.18
N PHE A 107 37.97 28.75 33.87
CA PHE A 107 38.36 28.46 35.25
C PHE A 107 38.39 29.69 36.16
N THR A 108 38.16 29.51 37.47
CA THR A 108 37.97 30.62 38.42
C THR A 108 39.20 31.50 38.65
N LYS A 109 40.42 31.01 38.38
CA LYS A 109 41.68 31.78 38.55
C LYS A 109 42.30 32.22 37.22
N SER A 110 41.66 31.97 36.07
CA SER A 110 42.17 32.36 34.75
C SER A 110 41.09 32.98 33.87
N THR A 111 41.37 34.18 33.35
CA THR A 111 40.53 34.87 32.37
C THR A 111 40.96 34.62 30.92
N ASP A 112 42.19 34.16 30.70
CA ASP A 112 42.79 34.01 29.37
C ASP A 112 42.49 32.63 28.76
N ILE A 113 42.15 31.64 29.59
CA ILE A 113 41.85 30.27 29.17
C ILE A 113 40.33 30.08 29.19
N GLN A 114 39.70 30.38 28.05
CA GLN A 114 38.24 30.30 27.88
C GLN A 114 37.87 29.70 26.52
N SER A 115 36.70 29.08 26.45
CA SER A 115 36.10 28.67 25.16
C SER A 115 35.68 29.89 24.34
N GLU A 116 35.33 29.64 23.07
CA GLU A 116 34.48 30.54 22.29
C GLU A 116 33.07 30.67 22.92
N VAL A 117 32.26 31.59 22.38
CA VAL A 117 30.89 31.80 22.84
C VAL A 117 29.97 30.77 22.21
N TYR A 118 29.27 30.02 23.06
CA TYR A 118 28.19 29.12 22.68
C TYR A 118 26.85 29.67 23.17
N TYR A 119 25.75 29.03 22.78
CA TYR A 119 24.43 29.35 23.32
C TYR A 119 23.57 28.11 23.47
N PHE A 120 22.57 28.16 24.35
CA PHE A 120 21.53 27.15 24.45
C PHE A 120 20.18 27.78 24.77
N HIS A 121 19.12 26.99 24.62
CA HIS A 121 17.77 27.37 25.02
C HIS A 121 17.31 26.53 26.21
N THR A 122 16.74 27.18 27.21
CA THR A 122 16.10 26.48 28.33
C THR A 122 14.76 25.90 27.90
N ARG A 123 14.27 24.94 28.70
CA ARG A 123 12.98 24.29 28.47
C ARG A 123 11.85 25.31 28.47
N THR A 124 10.78 25.04 27.73
CA THR A 124 9.57 25.85 27.79
C THR A 124 8.91 25.73 29.17
N ASP A 125 8.29 26.82 29.63
CA ASP A 125 7.52 26.83 30.88
C ASP A 125 6.44 25.71 30.84
N PRO A 126 6.42 24.77 31.79
CA PRO A 126 5.41 23.69 31.85
C PRO A 126 3.95 24.17 31.84
N LYS A 127 3.69 25.45 32.16
CA LYS A 127 2.34 26.04 32.10
C LYS A 127 1.89 26.40 30.68
N GLN A 128 2.83 26.56 29.75
CA GLN A 128 2.57 26.89 28.35
C GLN A 128 2.17 25.62 27.58
N SER A 129 1.19 25.71 26.67
CA SER A 129 0.76 24.53 25.90
C SER A 129 1.87 24.02 24.98
N GLU A 130 2.76 24.93 24.60
CA GLU A 130 4.00 24.71 23.85
C GLU A 130 4.94 23.70 24.52
N SER A 131 4.90 23.55 25.85
CA SER A 131 5.68 22.55 26.58
C SER A 131 5.31 21.10 26.23
N LYS A 132 4.16 20.89 25.59
CA LYS A 132 3.64 19.58 25.19
C LYS A 132 4.18 19.11 23.83
N GLN A 133 4.82 20.01 23.08
CA GLN A 133 5.45 19.69 21.81
C GLN A 133 6.95 19.52 22.03
N VAL A 134 7.45 18.31 21.82
CA VAL A 134 8.86 17.93 22.02
C VAL A 134 9.37 17.26 20.77
N SER A 135 10.59 17.59 20.36
CA SER A 135 11.30 16.86 19.30
C SER A 135 12.58 16.27 19.84
N VAL A 136 12.81 14.98 19.60
CA VAL A 136 14.02 14.28 20.00
C VAL A 136 14.67 13.67 18.77
N LEU A 137 15.91 14.06 18.51
CA LEU A 137 16.76 13.41 17.51
C LEU A 137 17.42 12.21 18.17
N MET A 138 17.27 11.02 17.59
CA MET A 138 17.72 9.76 18.21
C MET A 138 18.52 8.91 17.23
N TYR A 139 19.64 8.36 17.67
CA TYR A 139 20.45 7.38 16.93
C TYR A 139 21.33 6.59 17.90
N GLY A 140 21.63 5.34 17.61
CA GLY A 140 22.69 4.56 18.25
C GLY A 140 23.82 4.26 17.28
N ASP A 141 24.90 3.67 17.79
CA ASP A 141 25.90 2.98 16.96
C ASP A 141 26.58 3.93 15.95
N GLN A 142 26.80 5.18 16.38
CA GLN A 142 27.46 6.19 15.57
C GLN A 142 28.95 6.26 15.91
N GLY A 143 29.79 5.88 14.96
CA GLY A 143 31.25 5.89 15.06
C GLY A 143 31.92 7.03 14.28
N THR A 144 33.25 6.96 14.16
CA THR A 144 34.02 7.91 13.32
C THR A 144 34.07 7.55 11.83
N THR A 145 33.41 6.46 11.44
CA THR A 145 33.35 5.90 10.08
C THR A 145 31.89 5.71 9.68
N ASN A 146 31.53 5.88 8.40
CA ASN A 146 30.18 5.74 7.84
C ASN A 146 29.08 6.66 8.44
N SER A 147 29.40 7.54 9.39
CA SER A 147 28.45 8.42 10.08
C SER A 147 28.28 9.82 9.48
N ALA A 148 29.06 10.17 8.45
CA ALA A 148 29.17 11.55 7.95
C ALA A 148 27.81 12.17 7.56
N TYR A 149 26.93 11.41 6.90
CA TYR A 149 25.59 11.89 6.54
C TYR A 149 24.71 12.08 7.77
N VAL A 150 24.72 11.16 8.73
CA VAL A 150 23.93 11.28 9.97
C VAL A 150 24.37 12.49 10.78
N ILE A 151 25.69 12.74 10.90
CA ILE A 151 26.24 13.92 11.58
C ILE A 151 25.82 15.21 10.86
N ALA A 152 25.95 15.28 9.54
CA ALA A 152 25.54 16.44 8.76
C ALA A 152 24.03 16.72 8.90
N ARG A 153 23.19 15.68 8.94
CA ARG A 153 21.74 15.79 9.14
C ARG A 153 21.40 16.20 10.57
N SER A 154 22.13 15.70 11.56
CA SER A 154 21.98 16.09 12.98
C SER A 154 22.26 17.56 13.17
N LYS A 155 23.39 18.04 12.62
CA LYS A 155 23.74 19.47 12.60
C LYS A 155 22.66 20.30 11.92
N HIS A 156 22.21 19.88 10.74
CA HIS A 156 21.16 20.59 10.02
C HIS A 156 19.85 20.66 10.81
N PHE A 157 19.44 19.55 11.44
CA PHE A 157 18.22 19.48 12.24
C PHE A 157 18.29 20.44 13.43
N VAL A 158 19.35 20.36 14.24
CA VAL A 158 19.57 21.26 15.39
C VAL A 158 19.58 22.73 14.96
N ASN A 159 20.36 23.08 13.94
CA ASN A 159 20.44 24.45 13.46
C ASN A 159 19.09 24.93 12.92
N SER A 160 18.42 24.13 12.09
CA SER A 160 17.13 24.51 11.52
C SER A 160 16.05 24.75 12.58
N PHE A 161 16.09 23.98 13.67
CA PHE A 161 15.14 24.11 14.76
C PHE A 161 15.34 25.41 15.54
N TYR A 162 16.58 25.88 15.67
CA TYR A 162 16.89 27.14 16.37
C TYR A 162 16.92 28.38 15.46
N ASP A 163 17.26 28.24 14.17
CA ASP A 163 17.40 29.32 13.19
C ASP A 163 16.08 29.71 12.49
N LYS A 164 15.22 28.75 12.13
CA LYS A 164 13.99 29.00 11.34
C LYS A 164 12.74 29.24 12.18
N SER A 165 12.87 29.27 13.50
CA SER A 165 11.75 29.27 14.41
C SER A 165 11.34 30.71 14.78
N ASP A 166 10.39 31.26 14.03
CA ASP A 166 9.40 32.23 14.57
C ASP A 166 8.44 31.54 15.58
N SER A 167 8.63 30.22 15.77
CA SER A 167 7.92 29.42 16.76
C SER A 167 8.37 29.79 18.18
N LYS A 168 7.41 30.01 19.07
CA LYS A 168 7.65 30.18 20.51
C LYS A 168 8.16 28.90 21.22
N HIS A 169 8.49 27.82 20.49
CA HIS A 169 8.64 26.46 21.04
C HIS A 169 10.05 25.91 20.76
N LYS A 170 10.92 25.84 21.77
CA LYS A 170 12.33 25.41 21.62
C LYS A 170 12.66 24.12 22.39
N ASN A 171 11.70 23.21 22.47
CA ASN A 171 11.82 21.96 23.21
C ASN A 171 12.43 20.85 22.34
N MET A 172 13.76 20.81 22.29
CA MET A 172 14.48 19.69 21.66
C MET A 172 15.70 19.25 22.44
N PHE A 173 16.10 17.99 22.20
CA PHE A 173 17.39 17.46 22.59
C PHE A 173 17.78 16.27 21.68
N VAL A 174 19.03 15.84 21.80
CA VAL A 174 19.57 14.66 21.10
C VAL A 174 19.70 13.51 22.09
N TYR A 175 19.36 12.29 21.69
CA TYR A 175 19.53 11.06 22.48
C TYR A 175 20.38 10.04 21.71
N HIS A 176 21.59 9.75 22.19
CA HIS A 176 22.44 8.69 21.66
C HIS A 176 22.18 7.36 22.40
N LEU A 177 21.82 6.32 21.65
CA LEU A 177 21.44 5.00 22.15
C LEU A 177 22.63 4.04 22.32
N GLY A 178 23.73 4.51 22.92
CA GLY A 178 24.94 3.72 23.17
C GLY A 178 25.81 3.48 21.93
N ASP A 179 26.99 2.88 22.16
CA ASP A 179 28.05 2.64 21.18
C ASP A 179 28.54 3.93 20.51
N ILE A 180 29.15 4.75 21.36
CA ILE A 180 29.54 6.13 21.07
C ILE A 180 30.98 6.14 20.55
N GLY A 181 31.14 6.39 19.25
CA GLY A 181 32.45 6.64 18.64
C GLY A 181 33.28 5.39 18.30
N TYR A 182 32.95 4.21 18.87
CA TYR A 182 33.67 2.93 18.65
C TYR A 182 35.16 3.03 18.99
N ALA A 183 35.51 3.70 20.09
CA ALA A 183 36.90 3.90 20.48
C ALA A 183 37.60 2.59 20.89
N ASN A 184 36.85 1.64 21.47
CA ASN A 184 37.37 0.36 21.98
C ASN A 184 38.00 -0.56 20.93
N ASP A 185 37.68 -0.37 19.65
CA ASP A 185 38.27 -1.11 18.53
C ASP A 185 39.73 -0.74 18.27
N PHE A 186 40.23 0.29 18.95
CA PHE A 186 41.58 0.82 18.82
C PHE A 186 42.33 0.74 20.17
N ALA A 187 43.53 0.17 20.17
CA ALA A 187 44.32 -0.08 21.38
C ALA A 187 45.30 1.07 21.71
N GLY A 188 45.67 1.18 23.00
CA GLY A 188 46.69 2.11 23.50
C GLY A 188 46.31 3.58 23.27
N ALA A 189 47.28 4.40 22.83
CA ALA A 189 47.07 5.84 22.59
C ALA A 189 45.99 6.15 21.53
N GLN A 190 45.65 5.19 20.66
CA GLN A 190 44.59 5.37 19.66
C GLN A 190 43.19 5.43 20.29
N TYR A 191 42.97 4.76 21.44
CA TYR A 191 41.69 4.77 22.14
C TYR A 191 41.24 6.20 22.48
N GLN A 192 42.11 6.97 23.13
CA GLN A 192 41.84 8.38 23.44
C GLN A 192 41.70 9.23 22.17
N PHE A 193 42.55 8.99 21.16
CA PHE A 193 42.49 9.72 19.90
C PHE A 193 41.13 9.59 19.22
N ILE A 194 40.53 8.39 19.21
CA ILE A 194 39.22 8.16 18.60
C ILE A 194 38.11 8.86 19.36
N TRP A 195 38.14 8.84 20.71
CA TRP A 195 37.23 9.67 21.52
C TRP A 195 37.33 11.15 21.16
N THR A 196 38.55 11.71 21.15
CA THR A 196 38.78 13.11 20.80
C THR A 196 38.32 13.43 19.37
N LYS A 197 38.59 12.55 18.40
CA LYS A 197 38.15 12.69 17.01
C LYS A 197 36.63 12.72 16.92
N TYR A 198 35.96 11.78 17.57
CA TYR A 198 34.51 11.68 17.56
C TYR A 198 33.85 12.92 18.18
N MET A 199 34.29 13.33 19.38
CA MET A 199 33.76 14.53 20.04
C MET A 199 33.97 15.80 19.20
N LYS A 200 35.09 15.91 18.49
CA LYS A 200 35.34 17.00 17.53
C LYS A 200 34.40 16.96 16.32
N MET A 201 33.95 15.78 15.87
CA MET A 201 32.98 15.69 14.77
C MET A 201 31.59 16.21 15.17
N LEU A 202 31.27 16.19 16.47
CA LEU A 202 29.96 16.61 17.00
C LEU A 202 29.95 18.04 17.56
N SER A 203 31.10 18.72 17.62
CA SER A 203 31.25 20.06 18.21
C SER A 203 30.41 21.14 17.53
N ASP A 204 29.94 20.88 16.32
CA ASP A 204 29.09 21.79 15.55
C ASP A 204 27.64 21.85 16.06
N PHE A 205 27.20 20.93 16.94
CA PHE A 205 25.82 20.93 17.45
C PHE A 205 25.67 20.58 18.94
N MET A 206 26.59 19.80 19.53
CA MET A 206 26.54 19.45 20.96
C MET A 206 26.60 20.66 21.93
N PRO A 207 27.31 21.76 21.63
CA PRO A 207 27.29 22.95 22.48
C PRO A 207 25.95 23.71 22.46
N TYR A 208 25.05 23.38 21.52
CA TYR A 208 23.84 24.16 21.25
C TYR A 208 22.53 23.43 21.60
N ALA A 209 22.56 22.09 21.68
CA ALA A 209 21.44 21.26 22.08
C ALA A 209 21.87 20.27 23.17
N PRO A 210 21.01 19.99 24.17
CA PRO A 210 21.30 18.95 25.16
C PRO A 210 21.51 17.59 24.49
N TYR A 211 22.54 16.86 24.93
CA TYR A 211 22.98 15.60 24.38
C TYR A 211 22.94 14.51 25.46
N MET A 212 21.87 13.72 25.43
CA MET A 212 21.62 12.62 26.36
C MET A 212 22.18 11.33 25.79
N VAL A 213 22.65 10.42 26.65
CA VAL A 213 23.29 9.18 26.24
C VAL A 213 22.87 8.03 27.14
N CYS A 214 22.76 6.81 26.59
CA CYS A 214 22.85 5.57 27.37
C CYS A 214 24.15 4.85 27.02
N VAL A 215 24.49 3.81 27.79
CA VAL A 215 25.73 3.05 27.65
C VAL A 215 25.54 1.86 26.73
N GLY A 216 26.50 1.59 25.83
CA GLY A 216 26.57 0.40 24.99
C GLY A 216 27.83 -0.43 25.25
N ASN A 217 27.95 -1.58 24.56
CA ASN A 217 29.09 -2.49 24.77
C ASN A 217 30.43 -1.90 24.35
N HIS A 218 30.45 -0.92 23.44
CA HIS A 218 31.68 -0.28 23.00
C HIS A 218 32.24 0.75 24.00
N GLU A 219 31.49 1.10 25.04
CA GLU A 219 31.94 1.98 26.12
C GLU A 219 32.75 1.24 27.21
N LYS A 220 32.77 -0.10 27.20
CA LYS A 220 33.41 -0.92 28.25
C LYS A 220 34.87 -0.53 28.51
N GLY A 221 35.66 -0.31 27.46
CA GLY A 221 37.10 -0.05 27.54
C GLY A 221 37.86 -0.66 26.35
N PRO A 222 39.16 -0.37 26.18
CA PRO A 222 39.95 -0.81 25.02
C PRO A 222 40.10 -2.34 24.95
N LYS A 223 39.98 -2.92 23.74
CA LYS A 223 40.23 -4.35 23.48
C LYS A 223 41.74 -4.66 23.63
N ASN A 224 42.09 -5.75 24.33
CA ASN A 224 43.45 -6.34 24.42
C ASN A 224 44.56 -5.50 25.12
N HIS A 225 44.24 -4.63 26.08
CA HIS A 225 45.27 -3.93 26.87
C HIS A 225 45.65 -4.72 28.14
N PRO A 226 46.94 -4.82 28.53
CA PRO A 226 47.31 -5.32 29.86
C PRO A 226 46.64 -4.44 30.91
N TYR A 227 46.03 -5.09 31.90
CA TYR A 227 44.98 -4.56 32.77
C TYR A 227 45.36 -3.33 33.63
N ASP A 228 46.60 -2.84 33.61
CA ASP A 228 47.13 -1.94 34.65
C ASP A 228 46.86 -0.43 34.47
N GLU A 229 46.45 0.10 33.29
CA GLU A 229 46.25 1.56 33.11
C GLU A 229 44.77 2.03 33.14
N PHE A 230 43.79 1.14 32.94
CA PHE A 230 42.35 1.48 32.79
C PHE A 230 41.42 0.52 33.55
N GLU A 231 41.81 0.09 34.76
CA GLU A 231 41.22 -1.02 35.56
C GLU A 231 39.69 -1.04 35.75
N ILE A 232 38.95 0.06 35.54
CA ILE A 232 37.50 0.14 35.79
C ILE A 232 36.73 0.20 34.46
N PRO A 233 35.87 -0.78 34.15
CA PRO A 233 35.01 -0.75 32.96
C PRO A 233 34.13 0.50 32.89
N PHE A 234 33.85 0.97 31.69
CA PHE A 234 32.98 2.13 31.42
C PHE A 234 33.46 3.46 32.02
N LYS A 235 34.70 3.54 32.52
CA LYS A 235 35.23 4.76 33.15
C LYS A 235 35.29 5.96 32.19
N ALA A 236 35.58 5.73 30.90
CA ALA A 236 35.57 6.76 29.88
C ALA A 236 34.19 7.40 29.73
N TYR A 237 33.15 6.58 29.57
CA TYR A 237 31.76 7.02 29.52
C TYR A 237 31.36 7.79 30.78
N ASN A 238 31.63 7.23 31.96
CA ASN A 238 31.31 7.84 33.25
C ASN A 238 32.10 9.15 33.49
N SER A 239 33.26 9.34 32.87
CA SER A 239 34.03 10.57 32.98
C SER A 239 33.54 11.65 32.01
N ARG A 240 33.16 11.27 30.79
CA ARG A 240 32.79 12.22 29.72
C ARG A 240 31.38 12.77 29.87
N PHE A 241 30.44 11.94 30.29
CA PHE A 241 29.02 12.31 30.28
C PHE A 241 28.47 12.50 31.69
N TYR A 242 27.58 13.48 31.86
CA TYR A 242 26.95 13.76 33.15
C TYR A 242 25.43 13.67 33.02
N MET A 243 24.88 12.48 33.29
CA MET A 243 23.43 12.22 33.14
C MET A 243 22.66 12.48 34.46
N PRO A 244 21.33 12.68 34.39
CA PRO A 244 20.48 12.99 35.55
C PRO A 244 20.61 12.00 36.71
N GLY A 245 20.74 12.52 37.93
CA GLY A 245 20.81 11.68 39.14
C GLY A 245 22.16 11.01 39.38
N ARG A 246 23.21 11.46 38.68
CA ARG A 246 24.60 11.06 38.89
C ARG A 246 25.01 11.14 40.36
N ASN A 247 25.60 10.06 40.86
CA ASN A 247 26.13 9.92 42.22
C ASN A 247 27.61 9.50 42.19
N GLU A 248 28.55 10.43 42.35
CA GLU A 248 30.00 10.16 42.29
C GLU A 248 30.51 9.09 43.29
N SER A 249 29.70 8.68 44.28
CA SER A 249 30.07 7.64 45.25
C SER A 249 29.64 6.22 44.84
N ALA A 250 28.87 6.06 43.75
CA ALA A 250 28.41 4.76 43.25
C ALA A 250 29.18 4.35 41.98
N ILE A 251 29.45 3.07 41.78
CA ILE A 251 30.03 2.59 40.51
C ILE A 251 28.92 2.48 39.47
N GLY A 252 29.16 2.97 38.24
CA GLY A 252 28.14 3.07 37.18
C GLY A 252 27.14 4.20 37.37
N HIS A 253 27.52 5.24 38.11
CA HIS A 253 26.64 6.28 38.65
C HIS A 253 25.79 7.09 37.67
N ASN A 254 26.01 6.98 36.35
CA ASN A 254 25.21 7.65 35.33
C ASN A 254 24.72 6.71 34.20
N MET A 255 24.93 5.40 34.33
CA MET A 255 24.64 4.40 33.28
C MET A 255 23.16 4.03 33.18
N TRP A 256 22.38 4.26 34.24
CA TRP A 256 20.91 4.28 34.21
C TRP A 256 20.41 5.53 34.91
N HIS A 257 19.35 6.15 34.36
CA HIS A 257 18.85 7.42 34.88
C HIS A 257 17.42 7.69 34.42
N VAL A 258 16.79 8.69 35.03
CA VAL A 258 15.42 9.14 34.69
C VAL A 258 15.35 10.66 34.66
N PHE A 259 14.61 11.18 33.69
CA PHE A 259 14.24 12.59 33.63
C PHE A 259 12.92 12.76 32.86
N GLU A 260 12.23 13.86 33.14
CA GLU A 260 11.02 14.26 32.42
C GLU A 260 11.35 15.37 31.44
N TYR A 261 10.75 15.34 30.26
CA TYR A 261 10.85 16.41 29.26
C TYR A 261 9.53 16.58 28.51
N GLY A 262 8.85 17.70 28.75
CA GLY A 262 7.50 17.93 28.23
C GLY A 262 6.53 16.82 28.67
N PRO A 263 5.81 16.16 27.74
CA PRO A 263 4.84 15.11 28.07
C PRO A 263 5.46 13.70 28.16
N ILE A 264 6.78 13.58 28.22
CA ILE A 264 7.49 12.28 28.19
C ILE A 264 8.34 12.09 29.46
N THR A 265 8.25 10.91 30.06
CA THR A 265 9.26 10.41 31.01
C THR A 265 10.23 9.51 30.26
N PHE A 266 11.52 9.85 30.30
CA PHE A 266 12.60 9.03 29.75
C PHE A 266 13.30 8.27 30.86
N VAL A 267 13.48 6.97 30.67
CA VAL A 267 14.21 6.09 31.59
C VAL A 267 15.30 5.36 30.81
N ALA A 268 16.55 5.68 31.09
CA ALA A 268 17.69 4.92 30.56
C ALA A 268 17.98 3.73 31.46
N VAL A 269 18.12 2.55 30.86
CA VAL A 269 18.60 1.33 31.51
C VAL A 269 19.94 0.91 30.91
N ASP A 270 20.78 0.33 31.74
CA ASP A 270 22.01 -0.35 31.34
C ASP A 270 21.69 -1.80 30.94
N THR A 271 21.88 -2.10 29.66
CA THR A 271 21.68 -3.43 29.07
C THR A 271 22.94 -4.28 29.07
N GLU A 272 24.07 -3.72 29.50
CA GLU A 272 25.38 -4.35 29.43
C GLU A 272 25.81 -4.95 30.78
N THR A 273 25.46 -4.27 31.88
CA THR A 273 25.87 -4.65 33.24
C THR A 273 24.74 -4.53 34.27
N ASN A 274 25.04 -4.88 35.52
CA ASN A 274 24.23 -4.58 36.69
C ASN A 274 22.78 -5.16 36.72
N PHE A 275 22.57 -6.34 36.14
CA PHE A 275 21.41 -7.19 36.35
C PHE A 275 21.79 -8.68 36.25
N PRO A 276 20.99 -9.62 36.82
CA PRO A 276 21.29 -11.05 36.76
C PRO A 276 21.43 -11.56 35.32
N GLY A 277 22.57 -12.19 35.02
CA GLY A 277 22.85 -12.77 33.70
C GLY A 277 23.39 -11.79 32.65
N ALA A 278 23.55 -10.51 32.98
CA ALA A 278 24.06 -9.48 32.08
C ALA A 278 25.34 -9.90 31.34
N HIS A 279 25.50 -9.46 30.09
CA HIS A 279 26.58 -9.88 29.20
C HIS A 279 27.96 -9.68 29.84
N PHE A 280 28.21 -8.51 30.44
CA PHE A 280 29.46 -8.21 31.14
C PHE A 280 29.42 -8.38 32.66
N GLY A 281 28.25 -8.64 33.27
CA GLY A 281 28.10 -8.78 34.72
C GLY A 281 28.83 -9.98 35.35
N LYS A 282 29.37 -10.89 34.51
CA LYS A 282 30.11 -12.10 34.92
C LYS A 282 31.59 -11.84 35.18
N TYR A 283 32.09 -10.67 34.77
CA TYR A 283 33.52 -10.34 34.72
C TYR A 283 33.89 -9.21 35.67
N ASP A 284 32.96 -8.78 36.53
CA ASP A 284 33.14 -7.57 37.30
C ASP A 284 32.42 -7.63 38.66
N ASP A 285 33.19 -7.62 39.75
CA ASP A 285 32.70 -7.56 41.13
C ASP A 285 32.16 -6.16 41.51
N HIS A 286 32.31 -5.15 40.64
CA HIS A 286 31.91 -3.77 40.91
C HIS A 286 30.41 -3.48 40.66
N PHE A 287 29.67 -4.39 40.01
CA PHE A 287 28.25 -4.23 39.68
C PHE A 287 27.38 -5.30 40.35
N HIS A 288 26.47 -4.90 41.25
CA HIS A 288 25.80 -5.81 42.20
C HIS A 288 24.34 -6.17 41.87
N GLY A 289 23.82 -5.81 40.70
CA GLY A 289 22.47 -6.21 40.25
C GLY A 289 21.31 -5.34 40.79
N GLU A 290 21.60 -4.15 41.29
CA GLU A 290 20.62 -3.28 41.97
C GLU A 290 19.66 -2.56 41.02
N GLN A 291 19.96 -2.55 39.71
CA GLN A 291 19.22 -1.78 38.70
C GLN A 291 17.74 -2.20 38.60
N LEU A 292 17.42 -3.49 38.66
CA LEU A 292 16.04 -3.96 38.46
C LEU A 292 15.09 -3.46 39.56
N LYS A 293 15.58 -3.40 40.81
CA LYS A 293 14.82 -2.84 41.93
C LYS A 293 14.61 -1.34 41.73
N TRP A 294 15.67 -0.61 41.38
CA TRP A 294 15.59 0.81 41.05
C TRP A 294 14.60 1.09 39.91
N LEU A 295 14.59 0.26 38.88
CA LEU A 295 13.69 0.40 37.74
C LEU A 295 12.22 0.20 38.16
N ASP A 296 11.90 -0.86 38.90
CA ASP A 296 10.53 -1.09 39.38
C ASP A 296 10.04 0.07 40.25
N GLU A 297 10.89 0.56 41.18
CA GLU A 297 10.58 1.71 42.02
C GLU A 297 10.40 3.00 41.20
N THR A 298 11.26 3.23 40.20
CA THR A 298 11.21 4.41 39.33
C THR A 298 9.95 4.42 38.46
N LEU A 299 9.64 3.29 37.81
CA LEU A 299 8.45 3.18 36.96
C LEU A 299 7.15 3.25 37.77
N SER A 300 7.14 2.80 39.03
CA SER A 300 5.99 2.92 39.93
C SER A 300 5.62 4.38 40.27
N GLN A 301 6.59 5.30 40.16
CA GLN A 301 6.43 6.71 40.51
C GLN A 301 6.03 7.59 39.32
N VAL A 302 5.92 7.03 38.10
CA VAL A 302 5.59 7.79 36.89
C VAL A 302 4.14 8.28 36.93
N ASP A 303 3.94 9.60 37.01
CA ASP A 303 2.61 10.21 36.91
C ASP A 303 2.20 10.40 35.45
N ARG A 304 1.45 9.43 34.91
CA ARG A 304 0.93 9.44 33.54
C ARG A 304 -0.04 10.60 33.24
N LYS A 305 -0.52 11.34 34.25
CA LYS A 305 -1.32 12.58 34.01
C LYS A 305 -0.43 13.74 33.62
N LYS A 306 0.82 13.77 34.11
CA LYS A 306 1.82 14.79 33.79
C LYS A 306 2.58 14.41 32.52
N THR A 307 3.06 13.18 32.46
CA THR A 307 3.83 12.63 31.34
C THR A 307 3.08 11.42 30.76
N PRO A 308 2.13 11.63 29.83
CA PRO A 308 1.34 10.56 29.25
C PRO A 308 2.18 9.47 28.58
N TRP A 309 3.40 9.80 28.13
CA TRP A 309 4.30 8.88 27.46
C TRP A 309 5.45 8.45 28.38
N LEU A 310 5.73 7.14 28.39
CA LEU A 310 6.86 6.50 29.06
C LEU A 310 7.75 5.83 28.00
N VAL A 311 8.96 6.36 27.82
CA VAL A 311 9.96 5.84 26.90
C VAL A 311 11.14 5.31 27.69
N VAL A 312 11.36 4.00 27.59
CA VAL A 312 12.56 3.36 28.13
C VAL A 312 13.59 3.27 27.01
N VAL A 313 14.85 3.57 27.32
CA VAL A 313 15.95 3.43 26.36
C VAL A 313 17.06 2.55 26.93
N GLY A 314 17.72 1.81 26.06
CA GLY A 314 18.88 0.98 26.37
C GLY A 314 19.77 0.86 25.15
N HIS A 315 20.63 -0.16 25.10
CA HIS A 315 21.49 -0.38 23.94
C HIS A 315 21.23 -1.73 23.25
N ARG A 316 21.24 -2.86 23.97
CA ARG A 316 20.91 -4.18 23.41
C ARG A 316 19.40 -4.43 23.32
N PRO A 317 18.90 -5.07 22.24
CA PRO A 317 17.49 -5.36 22.06
C PRO A 317 17.02 -6.59 22.84
N ILE A 318 15.75 -6.55 23.28
CA ILE A 318 14.99 -7.76 23.64
C ILE A 318 14.48 -8.47 22.39
N TYR A 319 13.98 -7.71 21.40
CA TYR A 319 13.49 -8.23 20.13
C TYR A 319 14.28 -7.60 18.98
N SER A 320 14.88 -8.44 18.14
CA SER A 320 15.46 -8.09 16.84
C SER A 320 15.22 -9.24 15.88
N SER A 321 14.90 -8.92 14.63
CA SER A 321 14.61 -9.90 13.59
C SER A 321 15.89 -10.54 13.04
N THR A 322 17.06 -10.19 13.57
CA THR A 322 18.31 -10.84 13.19
C THR A 322 18.47 -12.20 13.87
N LYS A 323 19.11 -13.11 13.14
CA LYS A 323 19.41 -14.50 13.55
C LYS A 323 20.23 -14.64 14.83
N GLU A 324 20.91 -13.58 15.24
CA GLU A 324 21.72 -13.56 16.45
C GLU A 324 20.87 -13.37 17.71
N PHE A 325 19.75 -12.65 17.58
CA PHE A 325 18.92 -12.24 18.72
C PHE A 325 17.58 -12.98 18.79
N SER A 326 17.07 -13.52 17.68
CA SER A 326 15.84 -14.34 17.65
C SER A 326 16.02 -15.63 16.84
N ASN A 327 15.36 -16.70 17.29
CA ASN A 327 15.28 -17.96 16.53
C ASN A 327 14.26 -17.87 15.38
N GLU A 328 14.12 -18.93 14.57
CA GLU A 328 13.18 -18.97 13.43
C GLU A 328 11.71 -18.75 13.81
N HIS A 329 11.32 -19.03 15.06
CA HIS A 329 9.97 -18.81 15.58
C HIS A 329 9.76 -17.39 16.12
N GLY A 330 10.81 -16.57 16.15
CA GLY A 330 10.79 -15.21 16.66
C GLY A 330 10.94 -15.11 18.17
N ASP A 331 11.32 -16.18 18.87
CA ASP A 331 11.62 -16.12 20.29
C ASP A 331 13.01 -15.53 20.53
N PRO A 332 13.17 -14.58 21.46
CA PRO A 332 14.48 -14.08 21.87
C PRO A 332 15.41 -15.20 22.34
N ILE A 333 16.67 -15.15 21.91
CA ILE A 333 17.73 -16.10 22.27
C ILE A 333 18.96 -15.36 22.82
N GLY A 334 19.93 -16.10 23.36
CA GLY A 334 21.20 -15.52 23.83
C GLY A 334 21.00 -14.38 24.83
N ASP A 335 21.70 -13.26 24.61
CA ASP A 335 21.61 -12.07 25.48
C ASP A 335 20.21 -11.42 25.44
N SER A 336 19.52 -11.47 24.30
CA SER A 336 18.15 -10.95 24.19
C SER A 336 17.17 -11.73 25.06
N LYS A 337 17.38 -13.03 25.26
CA LYS A 337 16.58 -13.83 26.20
C LYS A 337 16.83 -13.41 27.65
N VAL A 338 18.08 -13.16 28.03
CA VAL A 338 18.41 -12.65 29.36
C VAL A 338 17.76 -11.29 29.62
N LEU A 339 17.81 -10.40 28.64
CA LEU A 339 17.14 -9.09 28.72
C LEU A 339 15.62 -9.21 28.81
N GLN A 340 15.02 -10.15 28.07
CA GLN A 340 13.59 -10.45 28.16
C GLN A 340 13.22 -10.84 29.60
N ASP A 341 13.96 -11.78 30.19
CA ASP A 341 13.69 -12.29 31.53
C ASP A 341 13.89 -11.22 32.62
N ALA A 342 14.82 -10.29 32.41
CA ALA A 342 15.13 -9.23 33.37
C ALA A 342 14.18 -8.02 33.30
N PHE A 343 13.86 -7.54 32.08
CA PHE A 343 13.22 -6.22 31.90
C PHE A 343 11.79 -6.28 31.36
N GLU A 344 11.41 -7.30 30.57
CA GLU A 344 10.12 -7.31 29.85
C GLU A 344 8.93 -7.25 30.81
N GLU A 345 8.96 -8.02 31.90
CA GLU A 345 7.86 -8.10 32.86
C GLU A 345 7.64 -6.75 33.57
N VAL A 346 8.72 -6.06 33.96
CA VAL A 346 8.66 -4.75 34.61
C VAL A 346 8.12 -3.69 33.64
N MET A 347 8.57 -3.70 32.38
CA MET A 347 8.07 -2.78 31.35
C MET A 347 6.59 -3.00 31.04
N TYR A 348 6.15 -4.27 30.97
CA TYR A 348 4.75 -4.63 30.76
C TYR A 348 3.86 -4.27 31.96
N LYS A 349 4.35 -4.48 33.18
CA LYS A 349 3.64 -4.13 34.44
C LYS A 349 3.27 -2.64 34.47
N TYR A 350 4.20 -1.77 34.06
CA TYR A 350 4.03 -0.31 34.09
C TYR A 350 3.62 0.31 32.74
N LYS A 351 3.23 -0.51 31.75
CA LYS A 351 2.74 -0.05 30.43
C LYS A 351 3.72 0.91 29.74
N THR A 352 4.97 0.48 29.60
CA THR A 352 5.96 1.21 28.81
C THR A 352 5.47 1.32 27.37
N ASP A 353 5.50 2.54 26.79
CA ASP A 353 4.97 2.74 25.44
C ASP A 353 6.00 2.32 24.38
N ILE A 354 7.26 2.72 24.59
CA ILE A 354 8.38 2.43 23.68
C ILE A 354 9.59 1.96 24.49
N PHE A 355 10.20 0.86 24.05
CA PHE A 355 11.58 0.49 24.41
C PHE A 355 12.48 0.70 23.20
N MET A 356 13.40 1.67 23.28
CA MET A 356 14.25 2.06 22.16
C MET A 356 15.72 1.75 22.42
N VAL A 357 16.38 1.13 21.46
CA VAL A 357 17.72 0.55 21.60
C VAL A 357 18.57 0.76 20.35
N GLY A 358 19.87 0.50 20.44
CA GLY A 358 20.82 0.46 19.32
C GLY A 358 21.26 -0.97 19.02
N HIS A 359 22.57 -1.18 18.97
CA HIS A 359 23.32 -2.45 18.90
C HIS A 359 23.23 -3.20 17.58
N VAL A 360 22.03 -3.36 17.04
CA VAL A 360 21.85 -3.94 15.71
C VAL A 360 21.99 -2.82 14.70
N HIS A 361 22.96 -2.92 13.81
CA HIS A 361 23.26 -1.89 12.81
C HIS A 361 22.21 -1.85 11.70
N SER A 362 20.99 -1.46 12.05
CA SER A 362 19.81 -1.30 11.18
C SER A 362 18.70 -0.54 11.94
N TYR A 363 17.61 -0.24 11.25
CA TYR A 363 16.34 0.11 11.87
C TYR A 363 15.41 -1.10 11.90
N GLU A 364 14.82 -1.34 13.05
CA GLU A 364 13.73 -2.31 13.22
C GLU A 364 12.64 -1.73 14.10
N ARG A 365 11.39 -2.12 13.84
CA ARG A 365 10.27 -1.81 14.73
C ARG A 365 9.33 -2.99 14.83
N THR A 366 8.88 -3.29 16.03
CA THR A 366 7.88 -4.32 16.30
C THR A 366 6.46 -3.76 16.29
N TYR A 367 5.47 -4.63 16.12
CA TYR A 367 4.16 -4.39 16.71
C TYR A 367 4.26 -4.44 18.25
N PRO A 368 3.27 -3.92 19.01
CA PRO A 368 3.26 -4.06 20.46
C PRO A 368 3.33 -5.54 20.85
N VAL A 369 4.40 -5.93 21.56
CA VAL A 369 4.75 -7.35 21.78
C VAL A 369 5.07 -7.62 23.24
N TYR A 370 4.61 -8.77 23.73
CA TYR A 370 4.94 -9.29 25.05
C TYR A 370 5.01 -10.81 24.98
N LYS A 371 6.12 -11.40 25.44
CA LYS A 371 6.39 -12.84 25.36
C LYS A 371 6.16 -13.40 23.94
N THR A 372 6.74 -12.74 22.95
CA THR A 372 6.65 -13.07 21.51
C THR A 372 5.23 -12.95 20.91
N LYS A 373 4.23 -12.48 21.68
CA LYS A 373 2.84 -12.35 21.21
C LYS A 373 2.50 -10.91 20.87
N VAL A 374 1.96 -10.71 19.67
CA VAL A 374 1.46 -9.41 19.20
C VAL A 374 0.12 -9.09 19.86
N GLU A 375 0.02 -7.92 20.49
CA GLU A 375 -1.25 -7.42 21.05
C GLU A 375 -2.20 -6.94 19.95
N THR A 376 -1.69 -6.21 18.94
CA THR A 376 -2.46 -5.62 17.85
C THR A 376 -1.57 -5.16 16.69
N LYS A 377 -2.12 -5.14 15.46
CA LYS A 377 -1.42 -4.62 14.28
C LYS A 377 -1.96 -3.28 13.76
N SER A 378 -3.09 -2.80 14.30
CA SER A 378 -3.80 -1.64 13.75
C SER A 378 -4.27 -0.60 14.78
N ASN A 379 -4.48 -0.96 16.05
CA ASN A 379 -5.00 -0.04 17.07
C ASN A 379 -4.01 0.16 18.23
N TYR A 380 -3.37 1.31 18.28
CA TYR A 380 -2.33 1.65 19.25
C TYR A 380 -2.86 2.44 20.47
N HIS A 381 -4.16 2.39 20.74
CA HIS A 381 -4.77 3.14 21.83
C HIS A 381 -4.71 2.37 23.16
N ASN A 382 -4.07 2.96 24.19
CA ASN A 382 -3.96 2.40 25.56
C ASN A 382 -3.37 0.98 25.59
N LEU A 383 -2.28 0.79 24.86
CA LEU A 383 -1.54 -0.46 24.79
C LEU A 383 -1.01 -0.87 26.16
N ARG A 384 -0.90 -2.18 26.38
CA ARG A 384 -0.21 -2.72 27.54
C ARG A 384 1.20 -3.17 27.21
N SER A 385 1.39 -3.74 26.02
CA SER A 385 2.68 -4.23 25.53
C SER A 385 3.51 -3.10 24.91
N PRO A 386 4.82 -3.02 25.20
CA PRO A 386 5.69 -2.01 24.60
C PRO A 386 5.91 -2.25 23.11
N ILE A 387 6.17 -1.16 22.40
CA ILE A 387 6.73 -1.19 21.04
C ILE A 387 8.25 -1.18 21.17
N HIS A 388 8.92 -2.14 20.54
CA HIS A 388 10.37 -2.19 20.52
C HIS A 388 10.88 -1.53 19.23
N ILE A 389 11.86 -0.64 19.36
CA ILE A 389 12.50 0.04 18.24
C ILE A 389 14.02 -0.15 18.34
N VAL A 390 14.61 -0.77 17.33
CA VAL A 390 16.05 -0.76 17.12
C VAL A 390 16.40 0.39 16.19
N ASN A 391 17.31 1.26 16.62
CA ASN A 391 17.75 2.45 15.92
C ASN A 391 19.28 2.51 15.92
N GLY A 392 19.94 1.41 15.53
CA GLY A 392 21.40 1.28 15.47
C GLY A 392 22.00 1.60 14.10
N GLY A 393 21.22 2.20 13.19
CA GLY A 393 21.71 2.56 11.86
C GLY A 393 22.57 3.83 11.80
N GLY A 394 23.19 4.30 12.89
CA GLY A 394 23.88 5.60 12.96
C GLY A 394 25.18 5.69 12.15
N GLY A 395 25.75 4.55 11.76
CA GLY A 395 26.94 4.44 10.92
C GLY A 395 28.22 4.33 11.75
N ASN A 396 28.93 3.21 11.60
CA ASN A 396 30.16 2.91 12.34
C ASN A 396 31.16 2.12 11.46
N ILE A 397 32.25 1.67 12.08
CA ILE A 397 33.33 0.92 11.40
C ILE A 397 32.93 -0.48 10.95
N GLU A 398 31.96 -1.11 11.63
CA GLU A 398 31.52 -2.48 11.36
C GLU A 398 30.48 -2.54 10.22
N GLY A 399 29.80 -1.42 9.94
CA GLY A 399 28.86 -1.27 8.82
C GLY A 399 27.44 -1.79 9.11
N GLN A 400 26.53 -1.63 8.14
CA GLN A 400 25.13 -2.05 8.28
C GLN A 400 24.97 -3.57 8.28
N THR A 401 23.97 -4.05 9.01
CA THR A 401 23.55 -5.46 9.04
C THR A 401 23.06 -5.89 7.66
N LYS A 402 23.47 -7.06 7.19
CA LYS A 402 23.14 -7.56 5.85
C LYS A 402 21.75 -8.19 5.78
N ALA A 403 21.15 -8.19 4.59
CA ALA A 403 19.82 -8.74 4.34
C ALA A 403 19.68 -10.21 4.77
N GLU A 404 20.71 -11.04 4.53
CA GLU A 404 20.69 -12.46 4.86
C GLU A 404 20.67 -12.77 6.37
N SER A 405 20.93 -11.77 7.22
CA SER A 405 20.94 -11.92 8.67
C SER A 405 19.54 -11.89 9.28
N PHE A 406 18.50 -11.48 8.53
CA PHE A 406 17.15 -11.30 9.04
C PHE A 406 16.23 -12.52 8.81
N HIS A 407 15.34 -12.74 9.76
CA HIS A 407 14.13 -13.54 9.64
C HIS A 407 12.90 -12.63 9.55
N ASN A 408 11.80 -13.16 9.00
CA ASN A 408 10.51 -12.50 9.07
C ASN A 408 9.73 -13.10 10.25
N HIS A 409 9.35 -12.26 11.21
CA HIS A 409 8.55 -12.67 12.36
C HIS A 409 7.22 -11.93 12.39
N ASP A 410 6.17 -12.56 12.92
CA ASP A 410 4.82 -11.97 12.98
C ASP A 410 4.75 -10.66 13.78
N TRP A 411 5.63 -10.51 14.76
CA TRP A 411 5.78 -9.31 15.58
C TRP A 411 6.66 -8.23 14.94
N SER A 412 7.44 -8.55 13.89
CA SER A 412 8.26 -7.56 13.18
C SER A 412 7.37 -6.74 12.25
N ALA A 413 7.29 -5.43 12.48
CA ALA A 413 6.45 -4.54 11.70
C ALA A 413 7.20 -3.91 10.53
N ASP A 414 8.48 -3.61 10.70
CA ASP A 414 9.30 -2.98 9.66
C ASP A 414 10.80 -3.17 9.94
N ILE A 415 11.59 -3.26 8.86
CA ILE A 415 13.05 -3.40 8.91
C ILE A 415 13.65 -2.55 7.78
N PHE A 416 14.64 -1.73 8.10
CA PHE A 416 15.44 -1.00 7.12
C PHE A 416 16.93 -1.16 7.43
N TYR A 417 17.66 -1.78 6.51
CA TYR A 417 19.09 -2.12 6.65
C TYR A 417 19.94 -1.65 5.46
N LYS A 418 19.34 -0.93 4.50
CA LYS A 418 19.99 -0.62 3.21
C LYS A 418 21.01 0.51 3.32
N ASP A 419 20.80 1.45 4.24
CA ASP A 419 21.60 2.66 4.41
C ASP A 419 21.57 3.11 5.87
N GLU A 420 22.49 3.99 6.25
CA GLU A 420 22.50 4.64 7.56
C GLU A 420 21.32 5.61 7.72
N GLY A 421 20.92 5.87 8.96
CA GLY A 421 19.79 6.73 9.26
C GLY A 421 19.71 7.16 10.71
N TYR A 422 18.62 7.86 11.03
CA TYR A 422 18.33 8.38 12.36
C TYR A 422 16.83 8.48 12.61
N GLY A 423 16.44 8.41 13.88
CA GLY A 423 15.07 8.58 14.33
C GLY A 423 14.75 10.02 14.73
N ILE A 424 13.53 10.46 14.46
CA ILE A 424 12.93 11.64 15.09
C ILE A 424 11.68 11.21 15.84
N LEU A 425 11.71 11.36 17.16
CA LEU A 425 10.55 11.22 18.04
C LEU A 425 9.93 12.60 18.25
N HIS A 426 8.63 12.73 17.99
CA HIS A 426 7.91 13.99 18.11
C HIS A 426 6.59 13.81 18.85
N THR A 427 6.31 14.68 19.82
CA THR A 427 5.00 14.75 20.46
C THR A 427 4.21 15.93 19.91
N ASN A 428 2.92 15.70 19.72
CA ASN A 428 1.97 16.75 19.43
C ASN A 428 0.80 16.71 20.42
N TYR A 429 0.21 17.86 20.68
CA TYR A 429 -0.97 18.00 21.52
C TYR A 429 -2.00 18.84 20.79
N ASP A 430 -3.15 18.24 20.51
CA ASP A 430 -4.27 18.96 19.92
C ASP A 430 -5.10 19.62 21.02
N GLU A 431 -5.07 20.95 21.07
CA GLU A 431 -5.79 21.70 22.08
C GLU A 431 -7.31 21.56 21.99
N LYS A 432 -7.87 21.26 20.81
CA LYS A 432 -9.31 21.13 20.59
C LYS A 432 -9.82 19.78 21.09
N THR A 433 -9.12 18.71 20.72
CA THR A 433 -9.50 17.34 21.09
C THR A 433 -8.93 16.90 22.44
N LYS A 434 -7.96 17.64 22.99
CA LYS A 434 -7.21 17.31 24.20
C LYS A 434 -6.45 15.97 24.10
N VAL A 435 -6.05 15.60 22.88
CA VAL A 435 -5.36 14.34 22.60
C VAL A 435 -3.86 14.58 22.45
N TYR A 436 -3.06 13.76 23.13
CA TYR A 436 -1.63 13.65 22.87
C TYR A 436 -1.38 12.61 21.77
N SER A 437 -0.43 12.90 20.89
CA SER A 437 0.11 11.91 19.96
C SER A 437 1.63 11.86 20.06
N LEU A 438 2.18 10.66 19.90
CA LEU A 438 3.60 10.39 19.82
C LEU A 438 3.87 9.79 18.45
N LYS A 439 4.81 10.39 17.70
CA LYS A 439 5.17 9.96 16.36
C LYS A 439 6.67 9.70 16.32
N PHE A 440 7.06 8.53 15.84
CA PHE A 440 8.44 8.20 15.52
C PHE A 440 8.60 8.04 14.01
N ASN A 441 9.55 8.73 13.41
CA ASN A 441 9.93 8.55 12.01
C ASN A 441 11.40 8.16 11.92
N TYR A 442 11.71 7.13 11.13
CA TYR A 442 13.08 6.81 10.75
C TYR A 442 13.43 7.47 9.41
N HIS A 443 14.57 8.14 9.36
CA HIS A 443 15.06 8.88 8.20
C HIS A 443 16.30 8.22 7.63
N GLU A 444 16.29 7.94 6.32
CA GLU A 444 17.50 7.58 5.58
C GLU A 444 18.44 8.79 5.52
N SER A 445 19.69 8.64 5.94
CA SER A 445 20.63 9.76 6.11
C SER A 445 21.03 10.42 4.78
N LYS A 446 21.24 9.61 3.72
CA LYS A 446 21.63 10.08 2.39
C LYS A 446 20.55 10.98 1.78
N THR A 447 19.31 10.49 1.71
CA THR A 447 18.20 11.21 1.06
C THR A 447 17.48 12.19 2.00
N GLY A 448 17.48 11.93 3.31
CA GLY A 448 16.65 12.61 4.31
C GLY A 448 15.19 12.11 4.34
N SER A 449 14.84 11.13 3.51
CA SER A 449 13.47 10.63 3.37
C SER A 449 13.03 9.83 4.59
N VAL A 450 11.77 10.02 4.97
CA VAL A 450 11.10 9.15 5.95
C VAL A 450 10.82 7.81 5.30
N ILE A 451 11.31 6.73 5.92
CA ILE A 451 10.95 5.37 5.52
C ILE A 451 9.45 5.17 5.75
N ASN A 452 8.72 4.71 4.71
CA ASN A 452 7.27 4.58 4.69
C ASN A 452 6.47 5.90 4.85
N GLY A 453 7.00 7.01 4.34
CA GLY A 453 6.33 8.32 4.32
C GLY A 453 5.17 8.49 3.33
N ASP A 454 4.63 9.72 3.27
CA ASP A 454 3.54 10.10 2.37
C ASP A 454 3.89 9.81 0.90
N LYS A 455 2.89 9.31 0.16
CA LYS A 455 3.08 8.83 -1.21
C LYS A 455 1.94 9.19 -2.14
N ILE A 456 2.28 9.24 -3.42
CA ILE A 456 1.34 9.29 -4.52
C ILE A 456 1.22 7.92 -5.16
N LEU A 457 0.01 7.58 -5.56
CA LEU A 457 -0.26 6.41 -6.39
C LEU A 457 -0.51 6.85 -7.84
N VAL A 458 0.17 6.23 -8.80
CA VAL A 458 -0.07 6.37 -10.23
C VAL A 458 -0.51 5.02 -10.77
N LEU A 459 -1.76 4.94 -11.23
CA LEU A 459 -2.42 3.69 -11.60
C LEU A 459 -2.64 3.59 -13.10
N ASP A 460 -2.33 2.43 -13.68
CA ASP A 460 -2.89 2.01 -14.97
C ASP A 460 -4.42 2.02 -14.91
N GLU A 461 -5.06 2.68 -15.88
CA GLU A 461 -6.51 2.90 -15.89
C GLU A 461 -7.31 1.60 -15.78
N GLN A 462 -6.87 0.53 -16.43
CA GLN A 462 -7.62 -0.74 -16.40
C GLN A 462 -7.47 -1.48 -15.07
N LEU A 463 -6.51 -1.11 -14.22
CA LEU A 463 -6.34 -1.69 -12.89
C LEU A 463 -7.14 -0.95 -11.81
N ILE A 464 -7.64 0.26 -12.07
CA ILE A 464 -8.30 1.08 -11.04
C ILE A 464 -9.55 0.38 -10.50
N GLY A 465 -10.40 -0.15 -11.37
CA GLY A 465 -11.61 -0.87 -10.97
C GLY A 465 -11.28 -2.15 -10.19
N PRO A 466 -10.48 -3.08 -10.75
CA PRO A 466 -10.06 -4.30 -10.07
C PRO A 466 -9.39 -4.06 -8.71
N LEU A 467 -8.48 -3.09 -8.61
CA LEU A 467 -7.82 -2.74 -7.34
C LEU A 467 -8.80 -2.17 -6.31
N GLY A 468 -9.84 -1.46 -6.76
CA GLY A 468 -10.87 -0.93 -5.87
C GLY A 468 -11.67 -2.01 -5.13
N LEU A 469 -11.76 -3.22 -5.69
CA LEU A 469 -12.40 -4.38 -5.05
C LEU A 469 -11.52 -5.01 -3.95
N VAL A 470 -10.21 -4.78 -4.00
CA VAL A 470 -9.23 -5.37 -3.06
C VAL A 470 -8.81 -4.37 -1.99
N ALA A 471 -8.58 -3.12 -2.37
CA ALA A 471 -8.06 -2.08 -1.50
C ALA A 471 -8.92 -0.80 -1.62
N PRO A 472 -9.89 -0.61 -0.72
CA PRO A 472 -10.73 0.58 -0.76
C PRO A 472 -9.91 1.85 -0.52
N LEU A 473 -10.39 2.97 -1.06
CA LEU A 473 -9.70 4.26 -0.99
C LEU A 473 -9.41 4.71 0.47
N ALA A 474 -10.26 4.33 1.42
CA ALA A 474 -10.05 4.62 2.84
C ALA A 474 -8.75 3.99 3.37
N LEU A 475 -8.54 2.69 3.08
CA LEU A 475 -7.32 1.97 3.45
C LEU A 475 -6.07 2.61 2.83
N LEU A 476 -6.14 3.00 1.55
CA LEU A 476 -5.02 3.65 0.87
C LEU A 476 -4.63 4.98 1.56
N LYS A 477 -5.62 5.76 2.00
CA LYS A 477 -5.38 7.01 2.74
C LYS A 477 -4.73 6.78 4.10
N GLU A 478 -5.17 5.76 4.83
CA GLU A 478 -4.56 5.35 6.11
C GLU A 478 -3.09 4.97 5.94
N LEU A 479 -2.76 4.31 4.82
CA LEU A 479 -1.39 3.95 4.46
C LEU A 479 -0.56 5.12 3.88
N GLY A 480 -1.01 6.36 4.01
CA GLY A 480 -0.25 7.54 3.59
C GLY A 480 -0.34 7.88 2.11
N VAL A 481 -1.27 7.30 1.35
CA VAL A 481 -1.55 7.74 -0.03
C VAL A 481 -2.32 9.06 0.00
N LYS A 482 -1.68 10.15 -0.46
CA LYS A 482 -2.26 11.50 -0.44
C LYS A 482 -3.01 11.86 -1.72
N LYS A 483 -2.53 11.37 -2.86
CA LYS A 483 -3.15 11.60 -4.18
C LYS A 483 -3.07 10.34 -5.05
N LEU A 484 -4.04 10.21 -5.94
CA LEU A 484 -4.11 9.19 -6.98
C LEU A 484 -4.14 9.85 -8.35
N PHE A 485 -3.34 9.34 -9.27
CA PHE A 485 -3.34 9.74 -10.67
C PHE A 485 -3.54 8.53 -11.57
N LYS A 486 -4.17 8.77 -12.73
CA LYS A 486 -4.16 7.81 -13.83
C LYS A 486 -2.83 7.94 -14.58
N LEU A 487 -2.21 6.83 -14.93
CA LEU A 487 -1.02 6.82 -15.78
C LEU A 487 -1.40 7.26 -17.19
N ASN A 488 -0.62 8.18 -17.75
CA ASN A 488 -0.68 8.64 -19.14
C ASN A 488 0.69 9.19 -19.54
N ASP A 489 0.81 9.71 -20.76
CA ASP A 489 2.06 10.28 -21.28
C ASP A 489 2.44 11.64 -20.66
N ARG A 490 1.53 12.26 -19.91
CA ARG A 490 1.72 13.57 -19.28
C ARG A 490 2.22 13.42 -17.85
N THR A 491 2.88 14.45 -17.38
CA THR A 491 3.30 14.56 -15.98
C THR A 491 2.19 15.23 -15.15
N PHE A 492 2.37 15.23 -13.83
CA PHE A 492 1.45 15.84 -12.86
C PHE A 492 2.25 16.66 -11.85
N ASP A 493 1.59 17.49 -11.04
CA ASP A 493 2.29 18.28 -10.02
C ASP A 493 2.20 17.63 -8.64
N THR A 494 3.34 17.62 -7.94
CA THR A 494 3.43 17.08 -6.57
C THR A 494 4.61 17.65 -5.79
N ASN A 495 4.42 17.74 -4.48
CA ASN A 495 5.44 18.06 -3.48
C ASN A 495 5.77 16.86 -2.56
N PHE A 496 5.28 15.66 -2.89
CA PHE A 496 5.53 14.43 -2.14
C PHE A 496 6.76 13.69 -2.66
N ALA A 497 7.61 13.21 -1.74
CA ALA A 497 8.86 12.55 -2.07
C ALA A 497 8.69 11.17 -2.74
N ASN A 498 7.59 10.46 -2.48
CA ASN A 498 7.37 9.10 -2.93
C ASN A 498 6.29 9.03 -4.03
N ILE A 499 6.64 8.44 -5.18
CA ILE A 499 5.70 8.08 -6.26
C ILE A 499 5.70 6.57 -6.42
N VAL A 500 4.51 5.98 -6.39
CA VAL A 500 4.29 4.55 -6.56
C VAL A 500 3.45 4.31 -7.80
N TYR A 501 4.06 3.72 -8.81
CA TYR A 501 3.42 3.25 -10.03
C TYR A 501 2.87 1.83 -9.81
N ILE A 502 1.62 1.59 -10.22
CA ILE A 502 1.02 0.25 -10.24
C ILE A 502 0.45 0.02 -11.64
N VAL A 503 1.08 -0.86 -12.41
CA VAL A 503 0.83 -0.97 -13.85
C VAL A 503 0.93 -2.42 -14.33
N ARG A 504 0.26 -2.74 -15.43
CA ARG A 504 0.48 -4.02 -16.12
C ARG A 504 1.80 -4.01 -16.91
N PRO A 505 2.45 -5.16 -17.13
CA PRO A 505 3.70 -5.27 -17.86
C PRO A 505 3.47 -5.12 -19.38
N LYS A 506 3.07 -3.93 -19.83
CA LYS A 506 2.91 -3.58 -21.24
C LYS A 506 3.97 -2.56 -21.67
N MET A 507 4.53 -2.75 -22.86
CA MET A 507 5.63 -1.91 -23.38
C MET A 507 5.29 -0.41 -23.42
N HIS A 508 4.07 -0.05 -23.84
CA HIS A 508 3.67 1.36 -23.92
C HIS A 508 3.53 2.01 -22.53
N LEU A 509 3.09 1.26 -21.52
CA LEU A 509 3.00 1.75 -20.14
C LEU A 509 4.40 1.99 -19.54
N MET A 510 5.38 1.14 -19.87
CA MET A 510 6.77 1.36 -19.45
C MET A 510 7.33 2.65 -20.02
N LYS A 511 7.00 2.99 -21.28
CA LYS A 511 7.38 4.27 -21.89
C LYS A 511 6.77 5.46 -21.15
N TRP A 512 5.51 5.38 -20.74
CA TRP A 512 4.88 6.44 -19.94
C TRP A 512 5.51 6.59 -18.56
N VAL A 513 5.75 5.49 -17.85
CA VAL A 513 6.46 5.52 -16.56
C VAL A 513 7.84 6.14 -16.73
N ALA A 514 8.60 5.72 -17.73
CA ALA A 514 9.92 6.27 -18.01
C ALA A 514 9.88 7.77 -18.31
N ASN A 515 8.93 8.24 -19.14
CA ASN A 515 8.78 9.66 -19.43
C ASN A 515 8.53 10.49 -18.16
N GLN A 516 7.63 10.01 -17.29
CA GLN A 516 7.33 10.71 -16.04
C GLN A 516 8.52 10.69 -15.08
N VAL A 517 9.21 9.56 -14.92
CA VAL A 517 10.39 9.44 -14.04
C VAL A 517 11.52 10.34 -14.56
N SER A 518 11.84 10.28 -15.85
CA SER A 518 12.86 11.14 -16.46
C SER A 518 12.58 12.63 -16.27
N TYR A 519 11.32 13.04 -16.39
CA TYR A 519 10.92 14.42 -16.09
C TYR A 519 11.27 14.81 -14.66
N TRP A 520 10.91 13.97 -13.68
CA TRP A 520 11.14 14.28 -12.27
C TRP A 520 12.62 14.25 -11.87
N VAL A 521 13.38 13.29 -12.41
CA VAL A 521 14.83 13.23 -12.23
C VAL A 521 15.47 14.53 -12.72
N LYS A 522 15.06 15.00 -13.91
CA LYS A 522 15.55 16.28 -14.45
C LYS A 522 15.17 17.49 -13.57
N GLN A 523 13.93 17.55 -13.08
CA GLN A 523 13.51 18.64 -12.17
C GLN A 523 14.36 18.69 -10.90
N LYS A 524 14.73 17.52 -10.36
CA LYS A 524 15.61 17.42 -9.20
C LYS A 524 17.03 17.89 -9.51
N GLU A 525 17.61 17.43 -10.62
CA GLU A 525 18.94 17.84 -11.06
C GLU A 525 19.03 19.36 -11.32
N ASP A 526 18.00 19.94 -11.93
CA ASP A 526 17.91 21.38 -12.16
C ASP A 526 17.83 22.15 -10.83
N LEU A 527 17.05 21.66 -9.85
CA LEU A 527 16.97 22.25 -8.52
C LEU A 527 18.31 22.16 -7.76
N ASP A 528 18.97 21.01 -7.80
CA ASP A 528 20.27 20.78 -7.16
C ASP A 528 21.37 21.68 -7.77
N ARG A 529 21.32 21.90 -9.09
CA ARG A 529 22.20 22.86 -9.79
C ARG A 529 21.94 24.29 -9.32
N MET A 530 20.68 24.73 -9.30
CA MET A 530 20.30 26.07 -8.84
C MET A 530 20.70 26.32 -7.38
N MET A 531 20.48 25.35 -6.49
CA MET A 531 20.91 25.41 -5.09
C MET A 531 22.44 25.55 -4.97
N SER A 532 23.18 24.76 -5.75
CA SER A 532 24.64 24.79 -5.79
C SER A 532 25.19 26.12 -6.31
N GLU A 533 24.55 26.71 -7.32
CA GLU A 533 24.89 28.03 -7.85
C GLU A 533 24.60 29.14 -6.84
N LYS A 534 23.43 29.15 -6.19
CA LYS A 534 23.12 30.08 -5.10
C LYS A 534 24.10 29.98 -3.93
N LEU A 535 24.57 28.78 -3.60
CA LEU A 535 25.59 28.56 -2.57
C LEU A 535 26.97 29.11 -3.00
N LYS A 536 27.34 29.00 -4.28
CA LYS A 536 28.56 29.60 -4.84
C LYS A 536 28.46 31.13 -4.87
N GLU A 537 27.31 31.68 -5.26
CA GLU A 537 27.05 33.12 -5.25
C GLU A 537 27.10 33.70 -3.84
N LYS A 538 26.47 33.05 -2.85
CA LYS A 538 26.56 33.45 -1.43
C LYS A 538 27.99 33.37 -0.87
N LYS A 539 28.82 32.43 -1.34
CA LYS A 539 30.26 32.40 -1.00
C LYS A 539 31.03 33.56 -1.63
N ASN A 540 30.64 33.99 -2.85
CA ASN A 540 31.27 35.11 -3.56
C ASN A 540 30.76 36.50 -3.09
N THR A 541 29.56 36.60 -2.50
CA THR A 541 28.98 37.87 -2.00
C THR A 541 29.22 38.15 -0.52
N LYS A 542 30.10 37.42 0.17
CA LYS A 542 30.48 37.65 1.59
C LYS A 542 31.02 39.07 1.93
N ASN A 543 31.11 39.99 0.97
CA ASN A 543 31.52 41.39 1.19
C ASN A 543 30.43 42.47 1.09
N LYS A 544 29.13 42.14 0.97
CA LYS A 544 28.08 43.17 1.06
C LYS A 544 26.91 42.75 1.95
N LYS A 545 26.77 43.46 3.07
CA LYS A 545 25.58 43.46 3.94
C LYS A 545 24.38 44.00 3.15
N GLN A 546 23.45 43.14 2.79
CA GLN A 546 22.07 43.53 2.49
C GLN A 546 21.12 42.47 3.07
N GLN A 547 20.10 42.95 3.79
CA GLN A 547 19.04 42.16 4.40
C GLN A 547 18.25 41.41 3.30
N PRO A 548 17.85 40.14 3.51
CA PRO A 548 16.91 39.48 2.62
C PRO A 548 15.48 39.81 3.04
N GLU A 549 14.69 40.32 2.09
CA GLU A 549 13.23 40.34 2.17
C GLU A 549 12.71 38.89 2.05
N GLU A 550 11.91 38.46 3.02
CA GLU A 550 11.28 37.15 3.07
C GLU A 550 10.02 37.14 2.18
N THR A 551 10.08 36.42 1.06
CA THR A 551 8.89 35.94 0.36
C THR A 551 8.55 34.53 0.86
N ASN A 552 7.34 34.35 1.39
CA ASN A 552 6.74 33.06 1.75
C ASN A 552 6.47 32.23 0.48
N GLU A 553 7.51 31.65 -0.11
CA GLU A 553 7.36 30.61 -1.14
C GLU A 553 7.43 29.23 -0.48
N GLU A 554 6.31 28.49 -0.51
CA GLU A 554 6.30 27.06 -0.20
C GLU A 554 7.41 26.37 -1.00
N THR A 555 8.36 25.73 -0.31
CA THR A 555 9.53 25.13 -0.95
C THR A 555 9.11 23.86 -1.69
N TYR A 556 8.88 24.01 -3.00
CA TYR A 556 8.68 22.89 -3.92
C TYR A 556 9.83 21.88 -3.79
N THR A 557 9.48 20.64 -3.43
CA THR A 557 10.44 19.54 -3.29
C THR A 557 10.10 18.47 -4.33
N PRO A 558 10.93 18.29 -5.39
CA PRO A 558 10.72 17.27 -6.39
C PRO A 558 10.68 15.87 -5.76
N PRO A 559 9.88 14.94 -6.31
CA PRO A 559 9.90 13.53 -5.91
C PRO A 559 11.31 12.94 -6.00
N THR A 560 11.69 12.15 -4.99
CA THR A 560 13.02 11.53 -4.92
C THR A 560 12.99 10.01 -4.98
N ASN A 561 11.84 9.38 -4.70
CA ASN A 561 11.70 7.94 -4.59
C ASN A 561 10.62 7.44 -5.55
N PHE A 562 11.01 6.62 -6.53
CA PHE A 562 10.09 6.04 -7.51
C PHE A 562 10.00 4.52 -7.31
N HIS A 563 8.78 4.02 -7.13
CA HIS A 563 8.48 2.61 -6.98
C HIS A 563 7.60 2.15 -8.13
N LEU A 564 7.87 0.99 -8.71
CA LEU A 564 7.08 0.40 -9.79
C LEU A 564 6.63 -1.00 -9.42
N TYR A 565 5.34 -1.18 -9.22
CA TYR A 565 4.70 -2.47 -9.02
C TYR A 565 4.10 -2.96 -10.33
N LEU A 566 4.61 -4.09 -10.83
CA LEU A 566 4.10 -4.75 -12.02
C LEU A 566 3.07 -5.83 -11.66
N LEU A 567 1.90 -5.77 -12.28
CA LEU A 567 0.79 -6.71 -12.05
C LEU A 567 0.48 -7.55 -13.28
N PRO A 568 0.33 -8.89 -13.14
CA PRO A 568 0.44 -9.64 -11.89
C PRO A 568 1.84 -10.29 -11.74
N LYS A 569 2.79 -9.93 -12.61
CA LYS A 569 4.18 -10.38 -12.59
C LYS A 569 5.08 -9.38 -13.34
N THR A 570 6.35 -9.37 -13.00
CA THR A 570 7.40 -8.71 -13.79
C THR A 570 7.61 -9.37 -15.18
N SER A 571 7.97 -8.56 -16.17
CA SER A 571 8.35 -9.00 -17.53
C SER A 571 9.76 -8.52 -17.86
N LEU A 572 10.62 -9.44 -18.32
CA LEU A 572 12.00 -9.13 -18.71
C LEU A 572 12.05 -8.07 -19.82
N ILE A 573 11.16 -8.17 -20.82
CA ILE A 573 11.07 -7.19 -21.91
C ILE A 573 10.74 -5.79 -21.37
N CYS A 574 9.82 -5.70 -20.41
CA CYS A 574 9.48 -4.42 -19.79
C CYS A 574 10.65 -3.83 -18.99
N VAL A 575 11.39 -4.68 -18.28
CA VAL A 575 12.59 -4.27 -17.54
C VAL A 575 13.68 -3.77 -18.49
N ASP A 576 13.90 -4.45 -19.62
CA ASP A 576 14.89 -4.03 -20.60
C ASP A 576 14.52 -2.70 -21.27
N ILE A 577 13.24 -2.45 -21.56
CA ILE A 577 12.78 -1.13 -22.01
C ILE A 577 13.12 -0.02 -21.01
N LEU A 578 12.94 -0.26 -19.71
CA LEU A 578 13.28 0.73 -18.68
C LEU A 578 14.79 0.96 -18.56
N LYS A 579 15.62 -0.05 -18.85
CA LYS A 579 17.08 0.09 -18.94
C LYS A 579 17.47 0.91 -20.17
N ASP A 580 16.91 0.58 -21.33
CA ASP A 580 17.19 1.28 -22.60
C ASP A 580 16.80 2.76 -22.53
N LEU A 581 15.73 3.09 -21.78
CA LEU A 581 15.29 4.46 -21.53
C LEU A 581 16.04 5.15 -20.38
N GLY A 582 17.02 4.48 -19.76
CA GLY A 582 17.92 5.07 -18.74
C GLY A 582 17.31 5.30 -17.36
N VAL A 583 16.06 4.91 -17.11
CA VAL A 583 15.35 5.19 -15.84
C VAL A 583 15.47 4.06 -14.81
N TYR A 584 15.93 2.88 -15.21
CA TYR A 584 16.02 1.70 -14.34
C TYR A 584 16.74 1.95 -13.00
N PRO A 585 17.89 2.65 -12.92
CA PRO A 585 18.57 2.91 -11.64
C PRO A 585 17.78 3.77 -10.65
N HIS A 586 16.79 4.52 -11.15
CA HIS A 586 15.95 5.40 -10.33
C HIS A 586 14.67 4.72 -9.83
N LEU A 587 14.39 3.49 -10.31
CA LEU A 587 13.16 2.76 -10.03
C LEU A 587 13.41 1.59 -9.06
N ARG A 588 12.59 1.52 -8.01
CA ARG A 588 12.44 0.33 -7.17
C ARG A 588 11.33 -0.54 -7.75
N ILE A 589 11.70 -1.56 -8.52
CA ILE A 589 10.75 -2.43 -9.22
C ILE A 589 10.40 -3.64 -8.33
N SER A 590 9.10 -3.88 -8.18
CA SER A 590 8.53 -5.02 -7.46
C SER A 590 7.39 -5.62 -8.27
N GLU A 591 6.99 -6.84 -7.95
CA GLU A 591 5.76 -7.44 -8.48
C GLU A 591 4.68 -7.55 -7.42
N TYR A 592 3.43 -7.47 -7.85
CA TYR A 592 2.28 -7.74 -7.01
C TYR A 592 1.41 -8.81 -7.69
N PRO A 593 1.38 -10.06 -7.19
CA PRO A 593 0.65 -11.15 -7.80
C PRO A 593 -0.85 -11.06 -7.49
N LEU A 594 -1.54 -10.11 -8.14
CA LEU A 594 -2.99 -10.04 -8.14
C LEU A 594 -3.55 -11.11 -9.08
N ASP A 595 -3.99 -12.23 -8.51
CA ASP A 595 -4.59 -13.36 -9.24
C ASP A 595 -6.13 -13.18 -9.31
N LEU A 596 -6.91 -14.17 -8.88
CA LEU A 596 -8.36 -14.11 -8.85
C LEU A 596 -8.85 -13.06 -7.85
N ILE A 597 -9.70 -12.16 -8.35
CA ILE A 597 -10.41 -11.17 -7.55
C ILE A 597 -11.79 -11.73 -7.28
N VAL A 598 -12.21 -11.71 -6.02
CA VAL A 598 -13.56 -12.12 -5.61
C VAL A 598 -14.51 -10.97 -5.92
N PHE A 599 -15.44 -11.23 -6.85
CA PHE A 599 -16.48 -10.26 -7.26
C PHE A 599 -17.75 -10.42 -6.43
N ASP A 600 -18.08 -11.67 -6.09
CA ASP A 600 -19.27 -12.02 -5.34
C ASP A 600 -19.09 -13.42 -4.71
N ASN A 601 -20.09 -13.92 -3.98
CA ASN A 601 -20.04 -15.17 -3.22
C ASN A 601 -19.60 -16.38 -4.06
N TYR A 602 -20.02 -16.46 -5.33
CA TYR A 602 -19.72 -17.58 -6.24
C TYR A 602 -18.98 -17.14 -7.52
N LEU A 603 -18.39 -15.95 -7.53
CA LEU A 603 -17.81 -15.37 -8.75
C LEU A 603 -16.43 -14.77 -8.50
N MET A 604 -15.46 -15.25 -9.27
CA MET A 604 -14.10 -14.74 -9.30
C MET A 604 -13.66 -14.40 -10.74
N SER A 605 -12.85 -13.37 -10.90
CA SER A 605 -12.32 -12.96 -12.21
C SER A 605 -10.86 -12.53 -12.12
N LEU A 606 -10.09 -12.77 -13.19
CA LEU A 606 -8.75 -12.19 -13.37
C LEU A 606 -8.78 -10.78 -13.99
N GLU A 607 -9.93 -10.36 -14.53
CA GLU A 607 -10.11 -9.09 -15.24
C GLU A 607 -9.05 -8.83 -16.34
N LEU A 608 -8.86 -9.83 -17.21
CA LEU A 608 -7.98 -9.80 -18.38
C LEU A 608 -8.79 -9.60 -19.68
N PRO A 609 -9.13 -8.35 -20.07
CA PRO A 609 -10.04 -8.08 -21.19
C PRO A 609 -9.53 -8.59 -22.54
N SER A 610 -8.22 -8.60 -22.75
CA SER A 610 -7.60 -9.03 -24.01
C SER A 610 -7.33 -10.54 -24.08
N SER A 611 -7.62 -11.31 -23.03
CA SER A 611 -7.25 -12.74 -22.94
C SER A 611 -7.72 -13.58 -24.11
N PHE A 612 -8.94 -13.36 -24.60
CA PHE A 612 -9.47 -14.07 -25.77
C PHE A 612 -8.73 -13.69 -27.06
N LYS A 613 -8.53 -12.38 -27.32
CA LYS A 613 -7.79 -11.89 -28.49
C LYS A 613 -6.35 -12.41 -28.49
N GLU A 614 -5.68 -12.31 -27.34
CA GLU A 614 -4.30 -12.77 -27.15
C GLU A 614 -4.18 -14.25 -27.56
N CYS A 615 -5.04 -15.13 -27.03
CA CYS A 615 -4.96 -16.56 -27.29
C CYS A 615 -5.38 -16.93 -28.72
N GLU A 616 -6.52 -16.42 -29.19
CA GLU A 616 -7.17 -16.93 -30.41
C GLU A 616 -6.75 -16.18 -31.68
N LEU A 617 -6.32 -14.92 -31.56
CA LEU A 617 -5.95 -14.09 -32.71
C LEU A 617 -4.45 -13.82 -32.77
N ASP A 618 -3.83 -13.47 -31.65
CA ASP A 618 -2.43 -13.03 -31.61
C ASP A 618 -1.44 -14.21 -31.39
N GLY A 619 -1.93 -15.35 -30.93
CA GLY A 619 -1.10 -16.51 -30.57
C GLY A 619 -0.27 -16.29 -29.30
N ASP A 620 -0.68 -15.36 -28.44
CA ASP A 620 -0.08 -15.07 -27.14
C ASP A 620 -0.81 -15.81 -26.01
N PHE A 621 -0.15 -16.81 -25.43
CA PHE A 621 -0.69 -17.63 -24.34
C PHE A 621 -0.33 -17.12 -22.94
N SER A 622 0.21 -15.90 -22.82
CA SER A 622 0.64 -15.33 -21.53
C SER A 622 -0.49 -15.28 -20.50
N SER A 623 -1.73 -15.01 -20.92
CA SER A 623 -2.88 -14.97 -20.02
C SER A 623 -3.21 -16.34 -19.41
N LEU A 624 -2.97 -17.43 -20.14
CA LEU A 624 -3.19 -18.79 -19.66
C LEU A 624 -2.25 -19.17 -18.51
N TYR A 625 -1.04 -18.62 -18.48
CA TYR A 625 -0.14 -18.80 -17.34
C TYR A 625 -0.75 -18.26 -16.05
N TYR A 626 -1.45 -17.12 -16.11
CA TYR A 626 -2.11 -16.55 -14.93
C TYR A 626 -3.33 -17.37 -14.49
N VAL A 627 -4.06 -17.96 -15.44
CA VAL A 627 -5.12 -18.94 -15.15
C VAL A 627 -4.53 -20.16 -14.44
N ALA A 628 -3.47 -20.76 -14.96
CA ALA A 628 -2.82 -21.90 -14.32
C ALA A 628 -2.29 -21.54 -12.92
N ARG A 629 -1.65 -20.38 -12.76
CA ARG A 629 -1.13 -19.91 -11.47
C ARG A 629 -2.24 -19.68 -10.44
N SER A 630 -3.39 -19.11 -10.85
CA SER A 630 -4.51 -18.90 -9.93
C SER A 630 -5.10 -20.23 -9.43
N ILE A 631 -5.18 -21.24 -10.31
CA ILE A 631 -5.58 -22.61 -9.93
C ILE A 631 -4.55 -23.23 -8.98
N MET A 632 -3.24 -23.08 -9.25
CA MET A 632 -2.18 -23.56 -8.36
C MET A 632 -2.29 -22.93 -6.96
N LYS A 633 -2.62 -21.64 -6.90
CA LYS A 633 -2.85 -20.91 -5.65
C LYS A 633 -4.08 -21.45 -4.90
N LEU A 634 -5.21 -21.64 -5.57
CA LEU A 634 -6.38 -22.27 -4.97
C LEU A 634 -6.06 -23.66 -4.40
N GLN A 635 -5.33 -24.50 -5.15
CA GLN A 635 -4.93 -25.82 -4.66
C GLN A 635 -4.01 -25.76 -3.43
N SER A 636 -3.17 -24.72 -3.30
CA SER A 636 -2.30 -24.55 -2.13
C SER A 636 -3.06 -24.22 -0.84
N TYR A 637 -4.23 -23.59 -0.96
CA TYR A 637 -5.10 -23.27 0.18
C TYR A 637 -6.12 -24.39 0.45
N PHE A 638 -6.76 -24.90 -0.60
CA PHE A 638 -7.94 -25.76 -0.54
C PHE A 638 -7.67 -27.21 -0.91
N GLY A 639 -6.40 -27.62 -0.96
CA GLY A 639 -5.99 -28.97 -1.33
C GLY A 639 -6.05 -29.25 -2.83
N LEU A 640 -5.50 -30.40 -3.21
CA LEU A 640 -5.37 -30.81 -4.60
C LEU A 640 -6.73 -31.13 -5.24
N ILE A 641 -7.10 -30.45 -6.33
CA ILE A 641 -8.37 -30.72 -7.01
C ILE A 641 -8.32 -32.12 -7.67
N PRO A 642 -9.17 -33.08 -7.24
CA PRO A 642 -9.07 -34.47 -7.68
C PRO A 642 -9.39 -34.67 -9.17
N ASN A 643 -10.41 -33.99 -9.68
CA ASN A 643 -10.94 -34.20 -11.02
C ASN A 643 -10.78 -32.93 -11.85
N VAL A 644 -10.13 -33.03 -13.00
CA VAL A 644 -10.01 -31.91 -13.94
C VAL A 644 -10.58 -32.32 -15.28
N LYS A 645 -11.62 -31.61 -15.73
CA LYS A 645 -12.23 -31.75 -17.04
C LYS A 645 -11.93 -30.49 -17.84
N PHE A 646 -11.57 -30.63 -19.11
CA PHE A 646 -11.21 -29.48 -19.93
C PHE A 646 -11.69 -29.64 -21.37
N ILE A 647 -12.07 -28.52 -21.99
CA ILE A 647 -12.44 -28.44 -23.41
C ILE A 647 -11.99 -27.10 -24.00
N GLY A 648 -11.27 -27.17 -25.12
CA GLY A 648 -10.65 -26.05 -25.81
C GLY A 648 -9.11 -26.09 -25.78
N SER A 649 -8.49 -25.34 -26.68
CA SER A 649 -7.04 -25.18 -26.82
C SER A 649 -6.41 -24.58 -25.55
N GLY A 650 -6.92 -23.47 -25.06
CA GLY A 650 -6.46 -22.79 -23.85
C GLY A 650 -6.65 -23.65 -22.61
N ALA A 651 -7.82 -24.26 -22.45
CA ALA A 651 -8.13 -25.21 -21.39
C ALA A 651 -7.17 -26.40 -21.35
N THR A 652 -6.78 -26.92 -22.53
CA THR A 652 -5.77 -27.98 -22.66
C THR A 652 -4.39 -27.49 -22.21
N HIS A 653 -3.94 -26.32 -22.67
CA HIS A 653 -2.65 -25.76 -22.22
C HIS A 653 -2.62 -25.48 -20.71
N VAL A 654 -3.72 -24.98 -20.15
CA VAL A 654 -3.83 -24.76 -18.70
C VAL A 654 -3.74 -26.08 -17.94
N SER A 655 -4.41 -27.14 -18.39
CA SER A 655 -4.37 -28.45 -17.74
C SER A 655 -2.95 -29.05 -17.74
N GLU A 656 -2.20 -28.87 -18.82
CA GLU A 656 -0.78 -29.25 -18.90
C GLU A 656 0.11 -28.40 -17.99
N MET A 657 -0.11 -27.08 -17.95
CA MET A 657 0.64 -26.17 -17.10
C MET A 657 0.46 -26.46 -15.61
N ILE A 658 -0.76 -26.69 -15.14
CA ILE A 658 -0.99 -27.04 -13.71
C ILE A 658 -0.29 -28.34 -13.33
N MET A 659 -0.25 -29.34 -14.23
CA MET A 659 0.46 -30.59 -14.01
C MET A 659 1.97 -30.37 -13.93
N ARG A 660 2.53 -29.52 -14.81
CA ARG A 660 3.95 -29.18 -14.81
C ARG A 660 4.34 -28.37 -13.57
N MET A 661 3.63 -27.28 -13.27
CA MET A 661 3.90 -26.44 -12.10
C MET A 661 3.87 -27.24 -10.80
N ARG A 662 2.96 -28.21 -10.69
CA ARG A 662 2.90 -29.11 -9.55
C ARG A 662 4.15 -29.97 -9.40
N LYS A 663 4.66 -30.55 -10.50
CA LYS A 663 5.90 -31.34 -10.48
C LYS A 663 7.09 -30.50 -10.02
N GLU A 664 7.11 -29.21 -10.37
CA GLU A 664 8.17 -28.27 -9.99
C GLU A 664 8.09 -27.88 -8.50
N VAL A 665 6.90 -27.71 -7.94
CA VAL A 665 6.70 -27.32 -6.52
C VAL A 665 6.82 -28.52 -5.56
N GLY A 666 6.45 -29.71 -6.00
CA GLY A 666 6.44 -30.93 -5.17
C GLY A 666 5.09 -31.18 -4.49
N SER A 667 4.81 -32.45 -4.18
CA SER A 667 3.49 -32.90 -3.69
C SER A 667 3.15 -32.45 -2.27
N GLN A 668 4.14 -32.13 -1.44
CA GLN A 668 3.94 -31.68 -0.06
C GLN A 668 3.18 -30.33 0.02
N ALA A 669 3.28 -29.48 -1.01
CA ALA A 669 2.61 -28.19 -1.05
C ALA A 669 1.07 -28.27 -1.18
N PHE A 670 0.52 -29.46 -1.40
CA PHE A 670 -0.92 -29.70 -1.60
C PHE A 670 -1.47 -30.75 -0.64
N ALA A 671 -0.86 -30.89 0.54
CA ALA A 671 -1.19 -31.93 1.52
C ALA A 671 -2.57 -31.75 2.19
N SER A 672 -3.20 -30.58 2.04
CA SER A 672 -4.54 -30.30 2.56
C SER A 672 -5.59 -31.21 1.91
N VAL A 673 -6.64 -31.52 2.68
CA VAL A 673 -7.81 -32.26 2.18
C VAL A 673 -8.48 -31.45 1.07
N PRO A 674 -8.77 -32.03 -0.10
CA PRO A 674 -9.43 -31.30 -1.18
C PRO A 674 -10.81 -30.78 -0.78
N GLU A 675 -11.00 -29.47 -0.83
CA GLU A 675 -12.32 -28.83 -0.65
C GLU A 675 -13.06 -28.64 -1.97
N ILE A 676 -12.32 -28.48 -3.07
CA ILE A 676 -12.87 -28.40 -4.42
C ILE A 676 -12.75 -29.78 -5.07
N ASN A 677 -13.89 -30.40 -5.40
CA ASN A 677 -13.94 -31.77 -5.91
C ASN A 677 -13.61 -31.86 -7.41
N THR A 678 -14.11 -30.91 -8.21
CA THR A 678 -13.96 -30.93 -9.67
C THR A 678 -13.65 -29.54 -10.20
N LEU A 679 -12.69 -29.46 -11.14
CA LEU A 679 -12.41 -28.29 -11.96
C LEU A 679 -12.86 -28.56 -13.39
N ILE A 680 -13.67 -27.68 -13.95
CA ILE A 680 -14.10 -27.70 -15.36
C ILE A 680 -13.52 -26.48 -16.06
N LEU A 681 -12.58 -26.68 -16.97
CA LEU A 681 -11.99 -25.63 -17.82
C LEU A 681 -12.72 -25.56 -19.16
N ILE A 682 -13.26 -24.40 -19.52
CA ILE A 682 -14.01 -24.21 -20.77
C ILE A 682 -13.47 -22.97 -21.48
N ASP A 683 -13.00 -23.14 -22.71
CA ASP A 683 -12.67 -22.01 -23.57
C ASP A 683 -13.91 -21.36 -24.17
N ARG A 684 -13.88 -20.04 -24.29
CA ARG A 684 -14.93 -19.26 -24.95
C ARG A 684 -15.09 -19.64 -26.43
N ASN A 685 -14.03 -20.05 -27.11
CA ASN A 685 -14.06 -20.45 -28.53
C ASN A 685 -14.93 -21.71 -28.79
N VAL A 686 -15.23 -22.49 -27.75
CA VAL A 686 -16.15 -23.64 -27.80
C VAL A 686 -17.59 -23.19 -28.04
N ASP A 687 -17.93 -21.98 -27.61
CA ASP A 687 -19.26 -21.40 -27.77
C ASP A 687 -19.17 -19.89 -28.02
N LEU A 688 -19.04 -19.53 -29.29
CA LEU A 688 -19.09 -18.15 -29.76
C LEU A 688 -20.52 -17.67 -30.06
N ILE A 689 -21.52 -18.55 -29.94
CA ILE A 689 -22.92 -18.23 -30.22
C ILE A 689 -23.52 -17.45 -29.05
N THR A 690 -23.32 -17.94 -27.82
CA THR A 690 -23.91 -17.35 -26.60
C THR A 690 -23.63 -15.85 -26.45
N PRO A 691 -22.38 -15.34 -26.61
CA PRO A 691 -22.14 -13.90 -26.52
C PRO A 691 -22.83 -13.08 -27.60
N MET A 692 -23.14 -13.67 -28.77
CA MET A 692 -23.80 -12.95 -29.86
C MET A 692 -25.31 -12.76 -29.64
N LEU A 693 -25.92 -13.51 -28.72
CA LEU A 693 -27.34 -13.37 -28.37
C LEU A 693 -27.55 -12.30 -27.30
N ASN A 694 -28.69 -11.61 -27.33
CA ASN A 694 -29.06 -10.66 -26.29
C ASN A 694 -29.46 -11.37 -24.99
N GLN A 695 -28.90 -10.94 -23.86
CA GLN A 695 -29.16 -11.53 -22.54
C GLN A 695 -30.54 -11.08 -21.99
N PHE A 696 -31.29 -11.98 -21.35
CA PHE A 696 -32.66 -11.73 -20.88
C PHE A 696 -32.86 -11.88 -19.35
N THR A 697 -31.79 -12.10 -18.60
CA THR A 697 -31.80 -11.93 -17.13
C THR A 697 -31.79 -10.45 -16.76
N TYR A 698 -32.19 -10.11 -15.53
CA TYR A 698 -32.21 -8.71 -15.10
C TYR A 698 -30.83 -8.06 -15.15
N GLU A 699 -29.81 -8.73 -14.62
CA GLU A 699 -28.41 -8.26 -14.66
C GLU A 699 -27.87 -8.20 -16.10
N GLY A 700 -28.17 -9.21 -16.91
CA GLY A 700 -27.80 -9.22 -18.33
C GLY A 700 -28.43 -8.07 -19.12
N MET A 701 -29.69 -7.71 -18.83
CA MET A 701 -30.39 -6.59 -19.46
C MET A 701 -29.83 -5.23 -19.04
N ILE A 702 -29.42 -5.08 -17.79
CA ILE A 702 -28.70 -3.87 -17.34
C ILE A 702 -27.41 -3.73 -18.14
N ASP A 703 -26.66 -4.82 -18.28
CA ASP A 703 -25.38 -4.84 -18.98
C ASP A 703 -25.54 -4.58 -20.51
N GLU A 704 -26.55 -5.16 -21.14
CA GLU A 704 -26.83 -5.05 -22.59
C GLU A 704 -27.55 -3.77 -23.01
N LEU A 705 -28.38 -3.16 -22.14
CA LEU A 705 -29.24 -2.04 -22.55
C LEU A 705 -28.90 -0.72 -21.87
N LEU A 706 -28.41 -0.73 -20.63
CA LEU A 706 -28.30 0.49 -19.82
C LEU A 706 -26.89 1.09 -19.73
N GLY A 707 -25.92 0.55 -20.47
CA GLY A 707 -24.56 1.10 -20.54
C GLY A 707 -23.46 0.26 -19.90
N GLY A 708 -23.73 -1.00 -19.58
CA GLY A 708 -22.71 -1.98 -19.18
C GLY A 708 -22.35 -1.94 -17.71
N ILE A 709 -21.91 -3.09 -17.18
CA ILE A 709 -21.43 -3.26 -15.81
C ILE A 709 -19.91 -3.46 -15.86
N THR A 710 -19.16 -2.63 -15.12
CA THR A 710 -17.69 -2.70 -15.10
C THR A 710 -17.18 -2.89 -13.67
N ASN A 711 -16.53 -4.01 -13.37
CA ASN A 711 -16.00 -4.31 -12.02
C ASN A 711 -17.06 -4.20 -10.91
N THR A 712 -18.26 -4.71 -11.14
CA THR A 712 -19.48 -4.53 -10.31
C THR A 712 -20.06 -3.11 -10.29
N LEU A 713 -19.41 -2.10 -10.88
CA LEU A 713 -19.91 -0.73 -10.91
C LEU A 713 -20.78 -0.48 -12.14
N PHE A 714 -21.94 0.13 -11.90
CA PHE A 714 -22.85 0.62 -12.93
C PHE A 714 -23.01 2.14 -12.83
N THR A 715 -23.06 2.83 -13.98
CA THR A 715 -23.26 4.29 -14.06
C THR A 715 -24.67 4.58 -14.58
N THR A 716 -25.48 5.29 -13.80
CA THR A 716 -26.92 5.51 -14.08
C THR A 716 -27.19 6.60 -15.14
N GLN A 717 -26.18 6.99 -15.92
CA GLN A 717 -26.26 8.13 -16.84
C GLN A 717 -27.40 7.98 -17.87
N ARG A 718 -27.74 6.75 -18.26
CA ARG A 718 -28.82 6.44 -19.21
C ARG A 718 -30.18 6.17 -18.59
N VAL A 719 -30.28 6.30 -17.27
CA VAL A 719 -31.54 6.22 -16.54
C VAL A 719 -31.66 7.52 -15.74
N PRO A 720 -32.07 8.65 -16.36
CA PRO A 720 -32.02 9.96 -15.73
C PRO A 720 -32.72 10.02 -14.37
N GLU A 721 -33.85 9.32 -14.23
CA GLU A 721 -34.58 9.22 -12.98
C GLU A 721 -33.81 8.45 -11.88
N ALA A 722 -33.05 7.42 -12.25
CA ALA A 722 -32.17 6.70 -11.31
C ALA A 722 -30.91 7.51 -10.97
N ALA A 723 -30.42 8.34 -11.90
CA ALA A 723 -29.29 9.23 -11.67
C ALA A 723 -29.56 10.28 -10.58
N THR A 724 -30.83 10.62 -10.34
CA THR A 724 -31.23 11.46 -9.19
C THR A 724 -31.01 10.78 -7.84
N ILE A 725 -31.02 9.45 -7.79
CA ILE A 725 -30.80 8.67 -6.57
C ILE A 725 -29.29 8.45 -6.36
N ALA A 726 -28.60 7.97 -7.39
CA ALA A 726 -27.16 7.71 -7.35
C ALA A 726 -26.56 7.73 -8.75
N LYS A 727 -25.44 8.45 -8.94
CA LYS A 727 -24.72 8.52 -10.24
C LYS A 727 -23.95 7.25 -10.58
N LYS A 728 -23.39 6.59 -9.56
CA LYS A 728 -22.68 5.31 -9.66
C LYS A 728 -23.11 4.42 -8.51
N ILE A 729 -23.33 3.15 -8.81
CA ILE A 729 -23.78 2.14 -7.85
C ILE A 729 -22.95 0.87 -8.02
N ALA A 730 -22.72 0.15 -6.92
CA ALA A 730 -22.19 -1.20 -6.97
C ALA A 730 -23.38 -2.16 -7.12
N LEU A 731 -23.33 -3.03 -8.12
CA LEU A 731 -24.27 -4.11 -8.38
C LEU A 731 -23.61 -5.43 -7.99
N ASN A 732 -23.88 -5.89 -6.78
CA ASN A 732 -23.41 -7.15 -6.22
C ASN A 732 -24.37 -7.61 -5.12
N SER A 733 -24.09 -8.75 -4.48
CA SER A 733 -24.95 -9.31 -3.43
C SER A 733 -25.14 -8.47 -2.16
N SER A 734 -24.41 -7.35 -1.97
CA SER A 734 -24.66 -6.45 -0.82
C SER A 734 -25.96 -5.64 -0.95
N ASP A 735 -26.48 -5.49 -2.16
CA ASP A 735 -27.83 -4.97 -2.41
C ASP A 735 -28.83 -6.13 -2.38
N ASN A 736 -29.62 -6.20 -1.29
CA ASN A 736 -30.63 -7.24 -1.09
C ASN A 736 -31.71 -7.28 -2.19
N VAL A 737 -32.04 -6.14 -2.78
CA VAL A 737 -33.03 -6.05 -3.86
C VAL A 737 -32.41 -6.59 -5.14
N PHE A 738 -31.22 -6.12 -5.50
CA PHE A 738 -30.51 -6.61 -6.69
C PHE A 738 -30.25 -8.11 -6.61
N ASN A 739 -29.82 -8.63 -5.46
CA ASN A 739 -29.50 -10.04 -5.28
C ASN A 739 -30.70 -10.97 -5.56
N ARG A 740 -31.91 -10.54 -5.20
CA ARG A 740 -33.15 -11.30 -5.51
C ARG A 740 -33.57 -11.19 -6.98
N LEU A 741 -33.13 -10.16 -7.70
CA LEU A 741 -33.58 -9.88 -9.06
C LEU A 741 -32.60 -10.33 -10.15
N ARG A 742 -31.29 -10.20 -9.89
CA ARG A 742 -30.22 -10.24 -10.90
C ARG A 742 -30.28 -11.44 -11.84
N HIS A 743 -30.57 -12.61 -11.29
CA HIS A 743 -30.58 -13.87 -12.04
C HIS A 743 -31.89 -14.12 -12.76
N LEU A 744 -33.01 -13.57 -12.27
CA LEU A 744 -34.34 -13.80 -12.83
C LEU A 744 -34.43 -13.29 -14.27
N ASN A 745 -35.19 -14.01 -15.10
CA ASN A 745 -35.63 -13.48 -16.39
C ASN A 745 -36.38 -12.15 -16.17
N HIS A 746 -36.14 -11.17 -17.04
CA HIS A 746 -36.70 -9.81 -16.93
C HIS A 746 -38.22 -9.76 -16.70
N ASN A 747 -39.00 -10.70 -17.27
CA ASN A 747 -40.44 -10.78 -17.05
C ASN A 747 -40.76 -11.10 -15.59
N ARG A 748 -40.16 -12.17 -15.04
CA ARG A 748 -40.31 -12.56 -13.63
C ARG A 748 -39.74 -11.51 -12.69
N ALA A 749 -38.59 -10.90 -13.02
CA ALA A 749 -37.99 -9.82 -12.26
C ALA A 749 -38.95 -8.62 -12.11
N GLY A 750 -39.66 -8.25 -13.16
CA GLY A 750 -40.67 -7.19 -13.11
C GLY A 750 -41.86 -7.52 -12.20
N ILE A 751 -42.23 -8.80 -12.07
CA ILE A 751 -43.26 -9.25 -11.11
C ILE A 751 -42.68 -9.22 -9.68
N ALA A 752 -41.47 -9.74 -9.50
CA ALA A 752 -40.78 -9.81 -8.22
C ALA A 752 -40.54 -8.42 -7.61
N ILE A 753 -40.26 -7.38 -8.42
CA ILE A 753 -40.18 -5.99 -7.94
C ILE A 753 -41.49 -5.54 -7.27
N ASN A 754 -42.65 -5.89 -7.85
CA ASN A 754 -43.95 -5.53 -7.27
C ASN A 754 -44.23 -6.31 -5.98
N GLU A 755 -43.91 -7.61 -5.96
CA GLU A 755 -43.99 -8.45 -4.75
C GLU A 755 -43.13 -7.85 -3.61
N MET A 756 -41.88 -7.49 -3.93
CA MET A 756 -40.96 -6.84 -2.99
C MET A 756 -41.47 -5.49 -2.50
N ALA A 757 -42.15 -4.70 -3.34
CA ALA A 757 -42.75 -3.44 -2.94
C ALA A 757 -43.90 -3.63 -1.94
N ILE A 758 -44.71 -4.68 -2.11
CA ILE A 758 -45.77 -5.05 -1.17
C ILE A 758 -45.17 -5.55 0.15
N GLU A 759 -44.17 -6.44 0.09
CA GLU A 759 -43.43 -6.92 1.26
C GLU A 759 -42.78 -5.75 2.04
N PHE A 760 -42.13 -4.84 1.32
CA PHE A 760 -41.50 -3.65 1.87
C PHE A 760 -42.52 -2.77 2.60
N LYS A 761 -43.65 -2.46 1.95
CA LYS A 761 -44.71 -1.65 2.56
C LYS A 761 -45.25 -2.30 3.83
N SER A 762 -45.44 -3.63 3.84
CA SER A 762 -45.85 -4.35 5.05
C SER A 762 -44.82 -4.25 6.17
N ARG A 763 -43.51 -4.34 5.86
CA ARG A 763 -42.42 -4.16 6.84
C ARG A 763 -42.38 -2.72 7.37
N GLU A 764 -42.55 -1.72 6.50
CA GLU A 764 -42.57 -0.29 6.85
C GLU A 764 -43.77 0.05 7.75
N ASP A 765 -44.97 -0.44 7.40
CA ASP A 765 -46.21 -0.23 8.17
C ASP A 765 -46.10 -0.87 9.57
N LYS A 766 -45.61 -2.11 9.67
CA LYS A 766 -45.34 -2.76 10.97
C LYS A 766 -44.34 -1.96 11.82
N ALA A 767 -43.26 -1.46 11.22
CA ALA A 767 -42.28 -0.65 11.93
C ALA A 767 -42.87 0.70 12.39
N ARG A 768 -43.79 1.27 11.62
CA ARG A 768 -44.50 2.52 11.96
C ARG A 768 -45.51 2.31 13.07
N GLU A 769 -46.33 1.26 13.00
CA GLU A 769 -47.29 0.88 14.04
C GLU A 769 -46.61 0.70 15.39
N ILE A 770 -45.47 0.01 15.43
CA ILE A 770 -44.68 -0.21 16.66
C ILE A 770 -44.16 1.12 17.24
N LYS A 771 -43.83 2.11 16.39
CA LYS A 771 -43.40 3.45 16.82
C LYS A 771 -44.53 4.36 17.30
N THR A 772 -45.74 4.19 16.77
CA THR A 772 -46.92 5.04 17.08
C THR A 772 -47.81 4.46 18.17
N SER A 773 -47.51 3.26 18.68
CA SER A 773 -48.29 2.59 19.72
C SER A 773 -48.08 3.25 21.09
N ASP A 774 -49.06 4.02 21.55
CA ASP A 774 -49.11 4.48 22.94
C ASP A 774 -49.47 3.31 23.86
N SER A 775 -48.56 2.98 24.78
CA SER A 775 -48.72 2.06 25.92
C SER A 775 -48.84 0.55 25.62
N LYS A 776 -47.81 -0.21 26.04
CA LYS A 776 -47.64 -1.70 26.08
C LYS A 776 -46.72 -2.38 25.04
N VAL A 777 -45.93 -1.65 24.24
CA VAL A 777 -44.87 -2.30 23.46
C VAL A 777 -43.66 -2.60 24.36
N SER A 778 -43.16 -3.84 24.38
CA SER A 778 -41.95 -4.20 25.14
C SER A 778 -40.74 -3.44 24.62
N ILE A 779 -39.84 -3.03 25.52
CA ILE A 779 -38.56 -2.34 25.18
C ILE A 779 -37.75 -3.15 24.15
N GLU A 780 -37.90 -4.47 24.17
CA GLU A 780 -37.29 -5.40 23.21
C GLU A 780 -37.76 -5.20 21.77
N LYS A 781 -39.07 -5.05 21.53
CA LYS A 781 -39.64 -4.79 20.20
C LYS A 781 -39.24 -3.42 19.64
N ILE A 782 -39.11 -2.42 20.52
CA ILE A 782 -38.61 -1.09 20.12
C ILE A 782 -37.14 -1.19 19.69
N LYS A 783 -36.30 -1.89 20.48
CA LYS A 783 -34.89 -2.13 20.13
C LYS A 783 -34.74 -2.91 18.81
N GLU A 784 -35.61 -3.88 18.56
CA GLU A 784 -35.64 -4.66 17.31
C GLU A 784 -35.94 -3.75 16.10
N VAL A 785 -37.00 -2.92 16.19
CA VAL A 785 -37.32 -1.95 15.13
C VAL A 785 -36.21 -0.92 14.95
N THR A 786 -35.61 -0.41 16.03
CA THR A 786 -34.49 0.54 15.94
C THR A 786 -33.30 -0.06 15.19
N LYS A 787 -33.02 -1.36 15.35
CA LYS A 787 -31.97 -2.05 14.61
C LYS A 787 -32.30 -2.26 13.13
N MET A 788 -33.57 -2.47 12.78
CA MET A 788 -34.00 -2.75 11.40
C MET A 788 -34.16 -1.48 10.54
N LEU A 789 -34.35 -0.31 11.14
CA LEU A 789 -34.62 0.94 10.41
C LEU A 789 -33.57 1.32 9.35
N PRO A 790 -32.25 1.23 9.60
CA PRO A 790 -31.25 1.54 8.59
C PRO A 790 -31.41 0.64 7.36
N GLN A 791 -31.62 -0.66 7.59
CA GLN A 791 -31.83 -1.63 6.50
C GLN A 791 -33.09 -1.34 5.70
N ILE A 792 -34.19 -0.97 6.37
CA ILE A 792 -35.44 -0.59 5.69
C ILE A 792 -35.22 0.67 4.84
N GLN A 793 -34.49 1.67 5.32
CA GLN A 793 -34.20 2.88 4.53
C GLN A 793 -33.33 2.58 3.31
N GLU A 794 -32.37 1.68 3.47
CA GLU A 794 -31.51 1.23 2.38
C GLU A 794 -32.28 0.39 1.34
N ASP A 795 -33.05 -0.61 1.78
CA ASP A 795 -33.93 -1.42 0.92
C ASP A 795 -34.90 -0.51 0.12
N LYS A 796 -35.44 0.54 0.74
CA LYS A 796 -36.34 1.52 0.07
C LYS A 796 -35.65 2.20 -1.10
N LYS A 797 -34.42 2.68 -0.87
CA LYS A 797 -33.60 3.37 -1.87
C LYS A 797 -33.29 2.43 -3.05
N TYR A 798 -32.86 1.21 -2.77
CA TYR A 798 -32.55 0.23 -3.82
C TYR A 798 -33.80 -0.23 -4.56
N LEU A 799 -34.93 -0.41 -3.87
CA LEU A 799 -36.20 -0.75 -4.52
C LEU A 799 -36.66 0.35 -5.49
N GLU A 800 -36.58 1.62 -5.09
CA GLU A 800 -36.90 2.75 -5.98
C GLU A 800 -35.96 2.78 -7.20
N LEU A 801 -34.66 2.57 -6.97
CA LEU A 801 -33.64 2.52 -8.01
C LEU A 801 -33.90 1.40 -9.03
N HIS A 802 -34.10 0.17 -8.57
CA HIS A 802 -34.36 -0.99 -9.43
C HIS A 802 -35.70 -0.89 -10.16
N THR A 803 -36.71 -0.27 -9.54
CA THR A 803 -37.98 0.05 -10.21
C THR A 803 -37.75 0.96 -11.40
N LYS A 804 -37.01 2.06 -11.23
CA LYS A 804 -36.68 3.00 -12.30
C LYS A 804 -35.87 2.35 -13.42
N MET A 805 -34.88 1.53 -13.07
CA MET A 805 -34.10 0.79 -14.08
C MET A 805 -34.96 -0.23 -14.85
N MET A 806 -35.88 -0.92 -14.17
CA MET A 806 -36.80 -1.86 -14.83
C MET A 806 -37.77 -1.16 -15.78
N LEU A 807 -38.27 0.03 -15.41
CA LEU A 807 -39.13 0.83 -16.28
C LEU A 807 -38.40 1.25 -17.57
N GLU A 808 -37.13 1.65 -17.46
CA GLU A 808 -36.32 1.96 -18.64
C GLU A 808 -36.05 0.72 -19.51
N ILE A 809 -35.73 -0.43 -18.91
CA ILE A 809 -35.60 -1.70 -19.65
C ILE A 809 -36.90 -2.03 -20.41
N ARG A 810 -38.06 -1.93 -19.75
CA ARG A 810 -39.36 -2.16 -20.39
C ARG A 810 -39.64 -1.17 -21.53
N SER A 811 -39.27 0.09 -21.35
CA SER A 811 -39.37 1.12 -22.39
C SER A 811 -38.58 0.72 -23.63
N ILE A 812 -37.32 0.28 -23.47
CA ILE A 812 -36.45 -0.15 -24.57
C ILE A 812 -37.00 -1.41 -25.25
N ILE A 813 -37.40 -2.43 -24.48
CA ILE A 813 -37.92 -3.70 -25.01
C ILE A 813 -39.19 -3.48 -25.85
N GLY A 814 -40.01 -2.48 -25.51
CA GLY A 814 -41.20 -2.11 -26.27
C GLY A 814 -40.92 -1.49 -27.64
N LYS A 815 -39.71 -0.98 -27.88
CA LYS A 815 -39.36 -0.29 -29.14
C LYS A 815 -39.26 -1.26 -30.31
N VAL A 816 -39.67 -0.81 -31.49
CA VAL A 816 -39.65 -1.60 -32.74
C VAL A 816 -38.24 -2.09 -33.11
N PRO A 817 -37.17 -1.27 -33.03
CA PRO A 817 -35.82 -1.74 -33.36
C PRO A 817 -35.35 -2.92 -32.50
N PHE A 818 -35.64 -2.89 -31.19
CA PHE A 818 -35.29 -3.99 -30.29
C PHE A 818 -36.08 -5.26 -30.65
N ARG A 819 -37.41 -5.16 -30.82
CA ARG A 819 -38.23 -6.31 -31.21
C ARG A 819 -37.79 -6.94 -32.53
N ARG A 820 -37.41 -6.12 -33.52
CA ARG A 820 -36.86 -6.63 -34.78
C ARG A 820 -35.53 -7.35 -34.58
N LEU A 821 -34.61 -6.80 -33.77
CA LEU A 821 -33.34 -7.48 -33.46
C LEU A 821 -33.58 -8.86 -32.85
N ILE A 822 -34.45 -8.95 -31.84
CA ILE A 822 -34.74 -10.22 -31.16
C ILE A 822 -35.44 -11.21 -32.09
N GLN A 823 -36.38 -10.75 -32.93
CA GLN A 823 -37.00 -11.60 -33.93
C GLN A 823 -35.97 -12.14 -34.94
N THR A 824 -35.06 -11.29 -35.44
CA THR A 824 -33.98 -11.73 -36.33
C THR A 824 -33.08 -12.75 -35.66
N GLN A 825 -32.68 -12.55 -34.39
CA GLN A 825 -31.89 -13.53 -33.64
C GLN A 825 -32.62 -14.88 -33.50
N LYS A 826 -33.94 -14.87 -33.23
CA LYS A 826 -34.75 -16.09 -33.20
C LYS A 826 -34.79 -16.78 -34.57
N ASN A 827 -35.09 -16.06 -35.65
CA ASN A 827 -35.11 -16.61 -37.01
C ASN A 827 -33.77 -17.29 -37.35
N VAL A 828 -32.65 -16.68 -36.95
CA VAL A 828 -31.31 -17.28 -37.13
C VAL A 828 -31.17 -18.59 -36.38
N LEU A 829 -31.58 -18.67 -35.10
CA LEU A 829 -31.50 -19.90 -34.28
C LEU A 829 -32.40 -21.04 -34.81
N ASP A 830 -33.54 -20.68 -35.39
CA ASP A 830 -34.49 -21.64 -35.95
C ASP A 830 -34.16 -22.04 -37.39
N GLY A 831 -33.27 -21.28 -38.06
CA GLY A 831 -32.88 -21.53 -39.44
C GLY A 831 -33.97 -21.15 -40.44
N GLU A 832 -34.84 -20.20 -40.08
CA GLU A 832 -35.98 -19.74 -40.86
C GLU A 832 -35.71 -18.37 -41.49
N ASP A 833 -36.41 -18.09 -42.61
CA ASP A 833 -36.44 -16.79 -43.30
C ASP A 833 -35.07 -16.11 -43.57
N GLU A 834 -34.18 -16.82 -44.28
CA GLU A 834 -32.87 -16.29 -44.71
C GLU A 834 -32.99 -14.93 -45.42
N LYS A 835 -34.08 -14.71 -46.16
CA LYS A 835 -34.30 -13.46 -46.88
C LYS A 835 -34.50 -12.30 -45.90
N GLU A 836 -35.41 -12.45 -44.93
CA GLU A 836 -35.65 -11.42 -43.91
C GLU A 836 -34.40 -11.13 -43.07
N ILE A 837 -33.63 -12.17 -42.72
CA ILE A 837 -32.38 -12.01 -41.95
C ILE A 837 -31.37 -11.14 -42.73
N ILE A 838 -31.17 -11.44 -44.01
CA ILE A 838 -30.23 -10.67 -44.85
C ILE A 838 -30.75 -9.25 -45.08
N GLU A 839 -32.05 -9.07 -45.32
CA GLU A 839 -32.66 -7.72 -45.44
C GLU A 839 -32.47 -6.89 -44.17
N TYR A 840 -32.63 -7.49 -42.99
CA TYR A 840 -32.34 -6.82 -41.72
C TYR A 840 -30.87 -6.40 -41.62
N ILE A 841 -29.93 -7.29 -41.93
CA ILE A 841 -28.49 -6.98 -41.88
C ILE A 841 -28.17 -5.81 -42.82
N GLU A 842 -28.64 -5.86 -44.06
CA GLU A 842 -28.45 -4.79 -45.06
C GLU A 842 -29.02 -3.46 -44.55
N GLU A 843 -30.23 -3.46 -44.02
CA GLU A 843 -30.85 -2.28 -43.42
C GLU A 843 -30.01 -1.70 -42.27
N THR A 844 -29.40 -2.57 -41.43
CA THR A 844 -28.56 -2.07 -40.32
C THR A 844 -27.25 -1.45 -40.79
N ILE A 845 -26.69 -1.93 -41.90
CA ILE A 845 -25.51 -1.35 -42.56
C ILE A 845 -25.87 -0.01 -43.22
N ASP A 846 -27.01 0.05 -43.91
CA ASP A 846 -27.50 1.26 -44.58
C ASP A 846 -27.80 2.38 -43.58
N LYS A 847 -28.32 2.03 -42.40
CA LYS A 847 -28.54 2.95 -41.28
C LYS A 847 -27.26 3.35 -40.54
N GLN A 848 -26.12 2.74 -40.87
CA GLN A 848 -24.82 2.99 -40.22
C GLN A 848 -24.88 2.83 -38.70
N LEU A 849 -25.60 1.81 -38.22
CA LEU A 849 -25.62 1.47 -36.80
C LEU A 849 -24.21 1.14 -36.31
N PRO A 850 -23.90 1.21 -35.00
CA PRO A 850 -22.59 0.84 -34.48
C PRO A 850 -22.10 -0.49 -35.04
N LEU A 851 -20.87 -0.52 -35.56
CA LEU A 851 -20.36 -1.67 -36.32
C LEU A 851 -20.42 -2.98 -35.52
N THR A 852 -20.20 -2.92 -34.21
CA THR A 852 -20.33 -4.07 -33.30
C THR A 852 -21.74 -4.68 -33.32
N ASN A 853 -22.79 -3.87 -33.40
CA ASN A 853 -24.18 -4.36 -33.47
C ASN A 853 -24.47 -5.09 -34.77
N VAL A 854 -23.97 -4.55 -35.89
CA VAL A 854 -24.08 -5.19 -37.21
C VAL A 854 -23.32 -6.50 -37.23
N LEU A 855 -22.06 -6.48 -36.79
CA LEU A 855 -21.19 -7.66 -36.77
C LEU A 855 -21.75 -8.76 -35.87
N ARG A 856 -22.43 -8.42 -34.76
CA ARG A 856 -23.04 -9.38 -33.84
C ARG A 856 -24.05 -10.30 -34.55
N VAL A 857 -24.95 -9.75 -35.35
CA VAL A 857 -25.96 -10.53 -36.09
C VAL A 857 -25.32 -11.30 -37.25
N ILE A 858 -24.37 -10.70 -37.96
CA ILE A 858 -23.63 -11.36 -39.04
C ILE A 858 -22.84 -12.56 -38.51
N CYS A 859 -22.14 -12.39 -37.39
CA CYS A 859 -21.37 -13.47 -36.76
C CYS A 859 -22.29 -14.57 -36.26
N LEU A 860 -23.41 -14.23 -35.62
CA LEU A 860 -24.43 -15.22 -35.22
C LEU A 860 -24.92 -16.04 -36.42
N TYR A 861 -25.29 -15.37 -37.51
CA TYR A 861 -25.73 -16.02 -38.75
C TYR A 861 -24.67 -16.95 -39.33
N SER A 862 -23.42 -16.49 -39.39
CA SER A 862 -22.26 -17.26 -39.85
C SER A 862 -22.02 -18.49 -38.98
N LEU A 863 -21.99 -18.35 -37.65
CA LEU A 863 -21.75 -19.44 -36.70
C LEU A 863 -22.84 -20.53 -36.79
N ILE A 864 -24.11 -20.13 -36.85
CA ILE A 864 -25.24 -21.07 -36.91
C ILE A 864 -25.29 -21.81 -38.26
N ASN A 865 -24.97 -21.16 -39.37
CA ASN A 865 -25.04 -21.77 -40.70
C ASN A 865 -23.73 -22.44 -41.16
N GLY A 866 -22.69 -22.41 -40.33
CA GLY A 866 -21.37 -22.93 -40.68
C GLY A 866 -20.63 -22.06 -41.70
N GLY A 867 -21.04 -20.81 -41.87
CA GLY A 867 -20.52 -19.82 -42.81
C GLY A 867 -21.63 -19.20 -43.65
N ILE A 868 -21.30 -18.11 -44.35
CA ILE A 868 -22.20 -17.37 -45.23
C ILE A 868 -21.93 -17.78 -46.67
N LYS A 869 -22.98 -17.98 -47.47
CA LYS A 869 -22.87 -18.26 -48.92
C LYS A 869 -21.97 -17.23 -49.60
N ASN A 870 -21.02 -17.69 -50.41
CA ASN A 870 -19.97 -16.86 -51.01
C ASN A 870 -20.46 -15.54 -51.63
N LYS A 871 -21.55 -15.57 -52.41
CA LYS A 871 -22.12 -14.38 -53.05
C LYS A 871 -22.62 -13.35 -52.03
N VAL A 872 -23.26 -13.82 -50.97
CA VAL A 872 -23.79 -12.96 -49.89
C VAL A 872 -22.64 -12.44 -49.04
N PHE A 873 -21.66 -13.28 -48.70
CA PHE A 873 -20.46 -12.87 -47.96
C PHE A 873 -19.72 -11.72 -48.66
N GLU A 874 -19.46 -11.83 -49.97
CA GLU A 874 -18.78 -10.77 -50.73
C GLU A 874 -19.65 -9.50 -50.89
N LYS A 875 -20.98 -9.64 -50.86
CA LYS A 875 -21.90 -8.49 -50.84
C LYS A 875 -21.78 -7.74 -49.50
N LEU A 876 -22.00 -8.43 -48.39
CA LEU A 876 -21.96 -7.84 -47.05
C LEU A 876 -20.57 -7.26 -46.73
N ARG A 877 -19.49 -7.96 -47.09
CA ARG A 877 -18.11 -7.46 -46.94
C ARG A 877 -17.92 -6.12 -47.65
N ARG A 878 -18.41 -6.01 -48.88
CA ARG A 878 -18.31 -4.77 -49.67
C ARG A 878 -19.14 -3.65 -49.06
N GLU A 879 -20.37 -3.93 -48.64
CA GLU A 879 -21.27 -2.94 -48.04
C GLU A 879 -20.73 -2.41 -46.71
N ILE A 880 -20.19 -3.28 -45.85
CA ILE A 880 -19.54 -2.86 -44.60
C ILE A 880 -18.35 -1.94 -44.90
N ILE A 881 -17.47 -2.30 -45.84
CA ILE A 881 -16.31 -1.46 -46.18
C ILE A 881 -16.74 -0.12 -46.79
N GLN A 882 -17.83 -0.09 -47.56
CA GLN A 882 -18.37 1.13 -48.15
C GLN A 882 -19.01 2.05 -47.10
N SER A 883 -19.76 1.50 -46.15
CA SER A 883 -20.47 2.27 -45.11
C SER A 883 -19.55 2.70 -43.97
N TYR A 884 -18.63 1.83 -43.53
CA TYR A 884 -17.78 2.05 -42.35
C TYR A 884 -16.32 2.37 -42.68
N GLY A 885 -15.94 2.32 -43.96
CA GLY A 885 -14.61 2.65 -44.47
C GLY A 885 -13.64 1.46 -44.55
N LEU A 886 -12.50 1.68 -45.22
CA LEU A 886 -11.47 0.66 -45.45
C LEU A 886 -10.87 0.11 -44.14
N GLN A 887 -10.89 0.91 -43.07
CA GLN A 887 -10.49 0.52 -41.72
C GLN A 887 -11.32 -0.61 -41.10
N ALA A 888 -12.49 -0.96 -41.65
CA ALA A 888 -13.24 -2.13 -41.22
C ALA A 888 -12.59 -3.46 -41.70
N LEU A 889 -11.71 -3.40 -42.69
CA LEU A 889 -11.10 -4.59 -43.31
C LEU A 889 -10.26 -5.45 -42.34
N PRO A 890 -9.37 -4.88 -41.49
CA PRO A 890 -8.66 -5.66 -40.47
C PRO A 890 -9.61 -6.37 -39.50
N THR A 891 -10.67 -5.70 -39.04
CA THR A 891 -11.72 -6.30 -38.19
C THR A 891 -12.37 -7.50 -38.87
N LEU A 892 -12.79 -7.36 -40.13
CA LEU A 892 -13.39 -8.48 -40.88
C LEU A 892 -12.41 -9.65 -41.05
N ASN A 893 -11.14 -9.35 -41.32
CA ASN A 893 -10.10 -10.38 -41.42
C ASN A 893 -9.85 -11.07 -40.07
N ASN A 894 -9.88 -10.34 -38.96
CA ASN A 894 -9.74 -10.90 -37.61
C ASN A 894 -10.88 -11.87 -37.31
N LEU A 895 -12.13 -11.47 -37.58
CA LEU A 895 -13.31 -12.32 -37.41
C LEU A 895 -13.29 -13.56 -38.32
N GLU A 896 -12.74 -13.43 -39.53
CA GLU A 896 -12.54 -14.56 -40.45
C GLU A 896 -11.50 -15.55 -39.93
N LYS A 897 -10.37 -15.06 -39.39
CA LYS A 897 -9.31 -15.90 -38.79
C LYS A 897 -9.81 -16.74 -37.61
N ILE A 898 -10.61 -16.15 -36.72
CA ILE A 898 -11.16 -16.85 -35.55
C ILE A 898 -12.45 -17.62 -35.86
N GLY A 899 -12.89 -17.64 -37.12
CA GLY A 899 -14.02 -18.44 -37.59
C GLY A 899 -15.42 -17.88 -37.26
N MET A 900 -15.53 -16.69 -36.68
CA MET A 900 -16.81 -16.02 -36.41
C MET A 900 -17.50 -15.56 -37.70
N LEU A 901 -16.72 -15.10 -38.68
CA LEU A 901 -17.23 -14.64 -39.98
C LEU A 901 -16.53 -15.36 -41.12
N ARG A 902 -17.15 -16.40 -41.70
CA ARG A 902 -16.49 -17.19 -42.75
C ARG A 902 -17.40 -17.47 -43.95
N LYS A 903 -16.76 -17.78 -45.06
CA LYS A 903 -17.43 -18.35 -46.24
C LYS A 903 -17.90 -19.77 -45.95
N GLN A 904 -19.08 -20.11 -46.46
CA GLN A 904 -19.61 -21.46 -46.35
C GLN A 904 -18.81 -22.42 -47.26
N ASP A 905 -18.24 -23.47 -46.68
CA ASP A 905 -17.60 -24.54 -47.45
C ASP A 905 -18.67 -25.57 -47.88
N SER A 906 -18.74 -25.84 -49.17
CA SER A 906 -19.56 -26.90 -49.78
C SER A 906 -19.39 -28.29 -49.13
N LYS A 907 -18.27 -28.56 -48.45
CA LYS A 907 -17.98 -29.82 -47.76
C LYS A 907 -18.25 -29.78 -46.25
N SER A 908 -18.48 -28.60 -45.66
CA SER A 908 -18.66 -28.42 -44.21
C SER A 908 -20.13 -28.15 -43.90
N VAL A 909 -20.82 -29.13 -43.32
CA VAL A 909 -22.19 -28.96 -42.82
C VAL A 909 -22.15 -28.29 -41.44
N SER A 910 -23.09 -27.38 -41.16
CA SER A 910 -23.23 -26.80 -39.82
C SER A 910 -23.49 -27.87 -38.77
N ASN A 911 -22.78 -27.77 -37.63
CA ASN A 911 -23.01 -28.65 -36.49
C ASN A 911 -24.22 -28.21 -35.63
N TRP A 912 -24.84 -27.06 -35.92
CA TRP A 912 -25.88 -26.47 -35.07
C TRP A 912 -27.03 -27.42 -34.76
N ASN A 913 -27.63 -28.08 -35.75
CA ASN A 913 -28.76 -28.99 -35.52
C ASN A 913 -28.39 -30.20 -34.67
N LEU A 914 -27.15 -30.70 -34.80
CA LEU A 914 -26.63 -31.77 -33.95
C LEU A 914 -26.48 -31.29 -32.51
N LEU A 915 -25.92 -30.09 -32.31
CA LEU A 915 -25.76 -29.46 -30.99
C LEU A 915 -27.12 -29.18 -30.34
N LYS A 916 -28.01 -28.50 -31.06
CA LYS A 916 -29.37 -28.14 -30.66
C LYS A 916 -30.13 -29.36 -30.15
N LYS A 917 -30.07 -30.48 -30.86
CA LYS A 917 -30.74 -31.73 -30.48
C LYS A 917 -30.04 -32.46 -29.32
N THR A 918 -28.72 -32.54 -29.33
CA THR A 918 -27.98 -33.36 -28.34
C THR A 918 -28.00 -32.73 -26.96
N PHE A 919 -27.83 -31.41 -26.88
CA PHE A 919 -27.80 -30.67 -25.63
C PHE A 919 -29.15 -30.04 -25.25
N ASN A 920 -30.20 -30.29 -26.05
CA ASN A 920 -31.49 -29.63 -25.89
C ASN A 920 -31.31 -28.11 -25.75
N LEU A 921 -30.69 -27.45 -26.74
CA LEU A 921 -30.30 -26.04 -26.59
C LEU A 921 -31.47 -25.06 -26.74
N VAL A 922 -32.60 -25.50 -27.31
CA VAL A 922 -33.76 -24.62 -27.54
C VAL A 922 -35.02 -25.32 -27.07
N ASP A 923 -35.76 -24.64 -26.19
CA ASP A 923 -37.07 -25.07 -25.70
C ASP A 923 -38.06 -23.90 -25.77
N GLU A 924 -39.00 -23.97 -26.71
CA GLU A 924 -40.01 -22.93 -26.91
C GLU A 924 -41.02 -22.83 -25.75
N ALA A 925 -41.22 -23.91 -24.99
CA ALA A 925 -42.12 -23.94 -23.84
C ALA A 925 -41.48 -23.38 -22.56
N ALA A 926 -40.18 -23.04 -22.57
CA ALA A 926 -39.47 -22.53 -21.40
C ALA A 926 -40.14 -21.29 -20.79
N MET A 927 -40.57 -20.35 -21.64
CA MET A 927 -41.21 -19.11 -21.18
C MET A 927 -42.53 -19.34 -20.43
N GLU A 928 -43.26 -20.39 -20.77
CA GLU A 928 -44.56 -20.72 -20.14
C GLU A 928 -44.38 -21.19 -18.68
N ARG A 929 -43.24 -21.83 -18.39
CA ARG A 929 -42.91 -22.37 -17.05
C ARG A 929 -42.41 -21.32 -16.06
N THR A 930 -42.20 -20.07 -16.48
CA THR A 930 -41.67 -18.99 -15.61
C THR A 930 -42.52 -18.67 -14.38
N ASN A 931 -43.81 -19.04 -14.39
CA ASN A 931 -44.73 -18.85 -13.26
C ASN A 931 -44.79 -20.06 -12.31
N GLU A 932 -44.11 -21.14 -12.64
CA GLU A 932 -44.00 -22.34 -11.80
C GLU A 932 -42.84 -22.18 -10.81
N GLU A 933 -42.98 -22.73 -9.60
CA GLU A 933 -42.02 -22.56 -8.50
C GLU A 933 -40.61 -23.07 -8.87
N ASP A 934 -40.53 -24.21 -9.56
CA ASP A 934 -39.28 -24.78 -10.07
C ASP A 934 -38.90 -24.26 -11.48
N GLY A 935 -39.88 -23.76 -12.23
CA GLY A 935 -39.72 -23.35 -13.62
C GLY A 935 -38.96 -22.04 -13.80
N GLN A 936 -38.84 -21.22 -12.76
CA GLN A 936 -38.08 -19.96 -12.80
C GLN A 936 -36.55 -20.15 -12.85
N TYR A 937 -36.04 -21.35 -12.53
CA TYR A 937 -34.62 -21.70 -12.55
C TYR A 937 -34.24 -22.59 -13.75
N ASP A 938 -34.86 -22.36 -14.90
CA ASP A 938 -34.54 -23.05 -16.13
C ASP A 938 -33.44 -22.32 -16.93
N PRO A 939 -32.29 -22.97 -17.24
CA PRO A 939 -31.21 -22.38 -18.03
C PRO A 939 -31.62 -21.79 -19.39
N HIS A 940 -32.73 -22.23 -20.00
CA HIS A 940 -33.22 -21.66 -21.26
C HIS A 940 -33.70 -20.21 -21.11
N LEU A 941 -34.17 -19.83 -19.91
CA LEU A 941 -34.77 -18.53 -19.65
C LEU A 941 -33.78 -17.36 -19.73
N VAL A 942 -32.49 -17.64 -19.56
CA VAL A 942 -31.45 -16.59 -19.57
C VAL A 942 -31.28 -15.97 -20.96
N TYR A 943 -31.73 -16.69 -22.00
CA TYR A 943 -31.89 -16.20 -23.38
C TYR A 943 -33.33 -16.45 -23.90
N ASN A 944 -34.33 -16.38 -23.01
CA ASN A 944 -35.76 -16.72 -23.19
C ASN A 944 -36.05 -18.20 -23.53
N VAL A 945 -35.44 -18.74 -24.58
CA VAL A 945 -35.69 -20.11 -25.06
C VAL A 945 -34.40 -20.89 -25.29
N TYR A 946 -33.23 -20.28 -25.11
CA TYR A 946 -31.94 -20.86 -25.46
C TYR A 946 -31.09 -21.14 -24.22
N CYS A 947 -30.60 -22.38 -24.10
CA CYS A 947 -29.62 -22.78 -23.09
C CYS A 947 -28.20 -22.62 -23.67
N PRO A 948 -27.29 -21.87 -23.01
CA PRO A 948 -25.90 -21.73 -23.45
C PRO A 948 -25.19 -23.08 -23.59
N ILE A 949 -24.40 -23.25 -24.66
CA ILE A 949 -23.65 -24.50 -24.90
C ILE A 949 -22.67 -24.77 -23.75
N THR A 950 -22.01 -23.73 -23.24
CA THR A 950 -21.11 -23.83 -22.09
C THR A 950 -21.81 -24.37 -20.84
N VAL A 951 -23.02 -23.91 -20.56
CA VAL A 951 -23.82 -24.37 -19.40
C VAL A 951 -24.27 -25.81 -19.60
N ALA A 952 -24.72 -26.15 -20.81
CA ALA A 952 -25.07 -27.53 -21.14
C ALA A 952 -23.86 -28.48 -21.00
N LEU A 953 -22.66 -28.03 -21.37
CA LEU A 953 -21.41 -28.78 -21.16
C LEU A 953 -21.11 -28.99 -19.68
N VAL A 954 -21.31 -27.97 -18.83
CA VAL A 954 -21.15 -28.08 -17.37
C VAL A 954 -22.13 -29.10 -16.79
N GLU A 955 -23.42 -29.01 -17.15
CA GLU A 955 -24.45 -29.94 -16.67
C GLU A 955 -24.12 -31.38 -17.08
N HIS A 956 -23.77 -31.61 -18.35
CA HIS A 956 -23.38 -32.94 -18.83
C HIS A 956 -22.07 -33.44 -18.21
N ALA A 957 -21.14 -32.56 -17.84
CA ALA A 957 -19.89 -32.95 -17.17
C ALA A 957 -20.15 -33.63 -15.83
N MET A 958 -21.22 -33.24 -15.13
CA MET A 958 -21.54 -33.66 -13.77
C MET A 958 -22.61 -34.76 -13.68
N THR A 959 -23.19 -35.19 -14.81
CA THR A 959 -24.17 -36.30 -14.82
C THR A 959 -23.56 -37.66 -14.42
N GLU A 960 -24.25 -38.38 -13.53
CA GLU A 960 -23.77 -39.65 -12.93
C GLU A 960 -23.58 -40.79 -13.96
N GLU A 961 -24.37 -40.81 -15.04
CA GLU A 961 -24.27 -41.81 -16.12
C GLU A 961 -23.21 -41.44 -17.17
N LYS A 962 -21.93 -41.67 -16.85
CA LYS A 962 -20.77 -41.59 -17.78
C LYS A 962 -20.34 -40.18 -18.23
N GLY A 963 -20.93 -39.10 -17.70
CA GLY A 963 -20.50 -37.71 -17.94
C GLY A 963 -20.28 -37.36 -19.43
N TRP A 964 -19.17 -36.67 -19.73
CA TRP A 964 -18.79 -36.26 -21.09
C TRP A 964 -18.63 -37.40 -22.10
N ARG A 965 -18.38 -38.65 -21.65
CA ARG A 965 -18.28 -39.81 -22.55
C ARG A 965 -19.57 -40.06 -23.33
N ARG A 966 -20.74 -39.63 -22.82
CA ARG A 966 -22.03 -39.77 -23.50
C ARG A 966 -22.18 -38.80 -24.69
N VAL A 967 -21.50 -37.66 -24.62
CA VAL A 967 -21.57 -36.58 -25.62
C VAL A 967 -20.29 -36.46 -26.45
N GLU A 968 -19.37 -37.43 -26.34
CA GLU A 968 -18.10 -37.50 -27.06
C GLU A 968 -18.19 -37.18 -28.57
N PRO A 969 -19.18 -37.71 -29.33
CA PRO A 969 -19.29 -37.38 -30.76
C PRO A 969 -19.45 -35.89 -31.00
N VAL A 970 -20.13 -35.18 -30.09
CA VAL A 970 -20.33 -33.74 -30.15
C VAL A 970 -19.10 -32.97 -29.69
N LEU A 971 -18.43 -33.42 -28.63
CA LEU A 971 -17.16 -32.82 -28.18
C LEU A 971 -16.11 -32.81 -29.29
N SER A 972 -16.03 -33.91 -30.07
CA SER A 972 -15.14 -34.00 -31.24
C SER A 972 -15.44 -33.00 -32.36
N LYS A 973 -16.66 -32.45 -32.40
CA LYS A 973 -17.08 -31.42 -33.37
C LYS A 973 -16.86 -30.01 -32.85
N LEU A 974 -16.97 -29.80 -31.54
CA LEU A 974 -16.73 -28.51 -30.89
C LEU A 974 -15.23 -28.21 -30.77
N ALA A 975 -14.45 -29.19 -30.33
CA ALA A 975 -13.02 -29.03 -30.06
C ALA A 975 -12.25 -30.30 -30.48
N PRO A 976 -11.99 -30.52 -31.78
CA PRO A 976 -11.39 -31.77 -32.28
C PRO A 976 -10.06 -32.11 -31.58
N GLY A 977 -10.06 -33.14 -30.73
CA GLY A 977 -8.87 -33.60 -29.99
C GLY A 977 -8.40 -32.67 -28.87
N LEU A 978 -9.16 -31.62 -28.54
CA LEU A 978 -8.81 -30.60 -27.55
C LEU A 978 -9.76 -30.66 -26.36
N TYR A 979 -10.01 -31.86 -25.83
CA TYR A 979 -10.77 -32.07 -24.60
C TYR A 979 -10.28 -33.31 -23.86
N GLY A 980 -10.56 -33.39 -22.57
CA GLY A 980 -10.17 -34.55 -21.77
C GLY A 980 -10.59 -34.49 -20.31
N GLU A 981 -10.33 -35.58 -19.61
CA GLU A 981 -10.54 -35.74 -18.17
C GLU A 981 -9.26 -36.27 -17.51
N LEU A 982 -8.86 -35.67 -16.40
CA LEU A 982 -7.70 -36.06 -15.59
C LEU A 982 -8.16 -36.38 -14.17
N SER A 983 -7.84 -37.57 -13.69
CA SER A 983 -7.98 -37.95 -12.29
C SER A 983 -6.61 -37.86 -11.62
N GLN A 984 -6.52 -37.06 -10.56
CA GLN A 984 -5.24 -36.62 -9.99
C GLN A 984 -4.95 -37.25 -8.63
N THR A 985 -5.95 -37.83 -7.97
CA THR A 985 -5.82 -38.59 -6.73
C THR A 985 -6.51 -39.94 -6.87
N GLY A 986 -5.97 -40.98 -6.23
CA GLY A 986 -6.70 -42.24 -6.04
C GLY A 986 -7.92 -41.96 -5.16
N SER A 987 -9.07 -42.47 -5.57
CA SER A 987 -10.41 -42.29 -4.99
C SER A 987 -10.43 -42.15 -3.46
N GLN A 988 -10.41 -40.91 -2.96
CA GLN A 988 -10.79 -40.59 -1.58
C GLN A 988 -11.91 -39.55 -1.65
N ASP A 989 -13.15 -40.03 -1.82
CA ASP A 989 -14.36 -39.25 -1.55
C ASP A 989 -14.48 -39.15 -0.02
N THR A 990 -13.93 -38.09 0.57
CA THR A 990 -13.93 -37.90 2.04
C THR A 990 -14.86 -36.79 2.53
N GLN A 991 -15.62 -36.12 1.66
CA GLN A 991 -16.53 -35.05 2.10
C GLN A 991 -17.97 -35.53 2.31
N LEU A 992 -18.48 -35.34 3.54
CA LEU A 992 -19.92 -35.30 3.82
C LEU A 992 -20.45 -33.93 3.37
N GLY A 993 -21.20 -33.85 2.27
CA GLY A 993 -21.80 -32.60 1.77
C GLY A 993 -21.95 -32.54 0.25
N LYS A 994 -22.41 -31.39 -0.27
CA LYS A 994 -22.44 -31.12 -1.73
C LYS A 994 -21.01 -31.11 -2.29
N LYS A 995 -20.82 -31.65 -3.49
CA LYS A 995 -19.56 -31.61 -4.23
C LYS A 995 -19.33 -30.21 -4.81
N VAL A 996 -18.25 -29.55 -4.39
CA VAL A 996 -17.89 -28.23 -4.93
C VAL A 996 -17.23 -28.38 -6.31
N VAL A 997 -17.76 -27.67 -7.31
CA VAL A 997 -17.30 -27.67 -8.70
C VAL A 997 -16.85 -26.27 -9.10
N LEU A 998 -15.58 -26.11 -9.44
CA LEU A 998 -15.03 -24.87 -9.98
C LEU A 998 -15.15 -24.86 -11.51
N VAL A 999 -16.02 -24.01 -12.05
CA VAL A 999 -16.16 -23.80 -13.50
C VAL A 999 -15.32 -22.59 -13.91
N TYR A 1000 -14.28 -22.80 -14.71
CA TYR A 1000 -13.37 -21.76 -15.15
C TYR A 1000 -13.54 -21.46 -16.65
N PHE A 1001 -14.04 -20.26 -16.95
CA PHE A 1001 -14.17 -19.75 -18.31
C PHE A 1001 -12.88 -19.05 -18.78
N ILE A 1002 -12.29 -19.54 -19.87
CA ILE A 1002 -11.09 -18.96 -20.48
C ILE A 1002 -11.51 -18.18 -21.72
N GLY A 1003 -11.29 -16.86 -21.70
CA GLY A 1003 -11.72 -15.96 -22.78
C GLY A 1003 -13.05 -15.25 -22.53
N GLY A 1004 -13.68 -15.51 -21.38
CA GLY A 1004 -14.76 -14.69 -20.83
C GLY A 1004 -16.11 -15.39 -20.66
N VAL A 1005 -16.95 -14.82 -19.80
CA VAL A 1005 -18.29 -15.33 -19.44
C VAL A 1005 -19.31 -14.20 -19.38
N THR A 1006 -20.55 -14.47 -19.77
CA THR A 1006 -21.67 -13.51 -19.69
C THR A 1006 -22.43 -13.59 -18.37
N PHE A 1007 -23.16 -12.53 -17.99
CA PHE A 1007 -24.03 -12.55 -16.81
C PHE A 1007 -25.19 -13.54 -16.95
N ALA A 1008 -25.65 -13.80 -18.18
CA ALA A 1008 -26.63 -14.84 -18.48
C ALA A 1008 -26.08 -16.25 -18.23
N GLU A 1009 -24.84 -16.54 -18.65
CA GLU A 1009 -24.17 -17.82 -18.34
C GLU A 1009 -23.96 -17.98 -16.83
N ILE A 1010 -23.54 -16.91 -16.13
CA ILE A 1010 -23.42 -16.90 -14.68
C ILE A 1010 -24.77 -17.26 -14.03
N SER A 1011 -25.84 -16.61 -14.46
CA SER A 1011 -27.19 -16.85 -13.92
C SER A 1011 -27.65 -18.28 -14.18
N ALA A 1012 -27.37 -18.83 -15.36
CA ALA A 1012 -27.71 -20.21 -15.68
C ALA A 1012 -26.92 -21.24 -14.84
N ILE A 1013 -25.65 -20.97 -14.51
CA ILE A 1013 -24.90 -21.79 -13.54
C ILE A 1013 -25.49 -21.65 -12.13
N THR A 1014 -25.90 -20.44 -11.72
CA THR A 1014 -26.60 -20.25 -10.44
C THR A 1014 -27.90 -21.04 -10.40
N TYR A 1015 -28.63 -21.16 -11.51
CA TYR A 1015 -29.82 -22.01 -11.58
C TYR A 1015 -29.51 -23.50 -11.35
N LEU A 1016 -28.33 -23.97 -11.76
CA LEU A 1016 -27.88 -25.33 -11.44
C LEU A 1016 -27.63 -25.51 -9.94
N ASN A 1017 -27.18 -24.47 -9.22
CA ASN A 1017 -27.02 -24.51 -7.76
C ASN A 1017 -28.36 -24.68 -7.03
N GLU A 1018 -29.40 -24.01 -7.51
CA GLU A 1018 -30.75 -24.08 -6.94
C GLU A 1018 -31.41 -25.45 -7.22
N ARG A 1019 -31.12 -26.05 -8.38
CA ARG A 1019 -31.70 -27.34 -8.78
C ARG A 1019 -30.93 -28.56 -8.30
N SER A 1020 -29.63 -28.44 -8.02
CA SER A 1020 -28.78 -29.56 -7.63
C SER A 1020 -28.75 -29.75 -6.12
N ASN A 1021 -29.04 -30.97 -5.68
CA ASN A 1021 -28.84 -31.37 -4.29
C ASN A 1021 -27.42 -31.92 -4.03
N ASP A 1022 -26.68 -32.24 -5.09
CA ASP A 1022 -25.42 -32.98 -4.99
C ASP A 1022 -24.18 -32.13 -5.28
N CYS A 1023 -24.34 -31.02 -6.00
CA CYS A 1023 -23.24 -30.16 -6.42
C CYS A 1023 -23.47 -28.69 -6.04
N GLU A 1024 -22.37 -27.98 -5.85
CA GLU A 1024 -22.31 -26.53 -5.69
C GLU A 1024 -21.25 -25.96 -6.63
N TYR A 1025 -21.65 -25.05 -7.52
CA TYR A 1025 -20.84 -24.49 -8.58
C TYR A 1025 -20.30 -23.10 -8.19
N ILE A 1026 -18.99 -22.93 -8.33
CA ILE A 1026 -18.28 -21.68 -8.19
C ILE A 1026 -17.70 -21.30 -9.56
N ILE A 1027 -17.80 -20.03 -9.93
CA ILE A 1027 -17.38 -19.54 -11.25
C ILE A 1027 -16.08 -18.77 -11.13
N ALA A 1028 -15.11 -19.12 -11.98
CA ALA A 1028 -13.93 -18.33 -12.25
C ALA A 1028 -13.90 -17.95 -13.74
N THR A 1029 -13.34 -16.79 -14.07
CA THR A 1029 -13.21 -16.37 -15.47
C THR A 1029 -11.96 -15.53 -15.69
N THR A 1030 -11.48 -15.49 -16.94
CA THR A 1030 -10.51 -14.45 -17.33
C THR A 1030 -11.16 -13.06 -17.39
N LYS A 1031 -12.44 -12.95 -17.76
CA LYS A 1031 -13.15 -11.68 -17.90
C LYS A 1031 -14.68 -11.82 -17.88
N LEU A 1032 -15.38 -10.88 -17.26
CA LEU A 1032 -16.83 -10.68 -17.47
C LEU A 1032 -17.07 -9.91 -18.79
N THR A 1033 -17.91 -10.46 -19.68
CA THR A 1033 -18.13 -9.94 -21.04
C THR A 1033 -19.61 -10.00 -21.45
N ASN A 1034 -19.96 -9.26 -22.49
CA ASN A 1034 -21.22 -9.34 -23.24
C ASN A 1034 -20.95 -9.27 -24.75
N GLY A 1035 -22.00 -9.29 -25.58
CA GLY A 1035 -21.81 -9.27 -27.03
C GLY A 1035 -21.05 -8.04 -27.55
N SER A 1036 -21.32 -6.86 -26.98
CA SER A 1036 -20.66 -5.62 -27.38
C SER A 1036 -19.20 -5.58 -26.94
N THR A 1037 -18.95 -5.75 -25.65
CA THR A 1037 -17.60 -5.71 -25.06
C THR A 1037 -16.70 -6.84 -25.57
N PHE A 1038 -17.28 -7.99 -25.93
CA PHE A 1038 -16.54 -9.08 -26.58
C PHE A 1038 -16.04 -8.66 -27.97
N LEU A 1039 -16.93 -8.09 -28.80
CA LEU A 1039 -16.57 -7.63 -30.15
C LEU A 1039 -15.67 -6.40 -30.14
N GLU A 1040 -15.87 -5.47 -29.21
CA GLU A 1040 -15.02 -4.27 -29.05
C GLU A 1040 -13.53 -4.62 -28.91
N ASN A 1041 -13.21 -5.73 -28.23
CA ASN A 1041 -11.83 -6.20 -28.11
C ASN A 1041 -11.28 -6.81 -29.42
N LEU A 1042 -12.14 -7.19 -30.37
CA LEU A 1042 -11.78 -7.81 -31.65
C LEU A 1042 -11.79 -6.81 -32.82
N VAL A 1043 -12.45 -5.66 -32.65
CA VAL A 1043 -12.48 -4.54 -33.58
C VAL A 1043 -11.19 -3.73 -33.41
N GLU A 1044 -10.50 -3.43 -34.51
CA GLU A 1044 -9.33 -2.55 -34.46
C GLU A 1044 -9.76 -1.09 -34.29
N GLU A 1045 -9.10 -0.36 -33.37
CA GLU A 1045 -9.39 1.06 -33.12
C GLU A 1045 -9.06 1.90 -34.34
N ILE A 1046 -10.00 2.77 -34.73
CA ILE A 1046 -9.85 3.71 -35.84
C ILE A 1046 -9.02 4.90 -35.33
N PRO A 1047 -7.83 5.19 -35.88
CA PRO A 1047 -7.09 6.39 -35.48
C PRO A 1047 -7.89 7.64 -35.87
N GLU A 1048 -8.36 8.39 -34.88
CA GLU A 1048 -8.94 9.72 -35.09
C GLU A 1048 -7.84 10.71 -35.49
N ASP A 1049 -7.58 10.87 -36.79
CA ASP A 1049 -6.74 11.96 -37.25
C ASP A 1049 -7.45 12.87 -38.29
N ARG A 1050 -7.65 14.12 -37.83
CA ARG A 1050 -7.87 15.38 -38.57
C ARG A 1050 -9.24 15.65 -39.24
N GLN A 1051 -10.09 16.29 -38.43
CA GLN A 1051 -10.79 17.55 -38.78
C GLN A 1051 -11.92 17.61 -39.83
N SER A 1052 -12.50 16.51 -40.34
CA SER A 1052 -13.63 16.66 -41.30
C SER A 1052 -14.87 15.77 -41.16
N PHE A 1053 -14.96 14.86 -40.18
CA PHE A 1053 -16.19 14.07 -39.95
C PHE A 1053 -16.74 14.21 -38.53
N LYS A 1054 -16.97 15.46 -38.09
CA LYS A 1054 -17.80 15.76 -36.92
C LYS A 1054 -19.30 15.65 -37.26
N LYS A 1055 -19.78 14.45 -37.55
CA LYS A 1055 -21.19 14.08 -37.43
C LYS A 1055 -21.29 12.63 -36.97
N LYS A 1056 -21.59 12.46 -35.68
CA LYS A 1056 -22.19 11.25 -35.05
C LYS A 1056 -21.84 9.90 -35.71
N ALA A 1057 -20.64 9.40 -35.48
CA ALA A 1057 -20.45 7.97 -35.27
C ALA A 1057 -20.16 7.82 -33.78
N SER A 1058 -21.18 7.94 -32.93
CA SER A 1058 -21.00 7.61 -31.52
C SER A 1058 -20.62 6.14 -31.44
N SER A 1059 -19.49 5.82 -30.81
CA SER A 1059 -19.10 4.48 -30.34
C SER A 1059 -20.07 3.89 -29.31
N ASP A 1060 -21.26 4.44 -29.22
CA ASP A 1060 -22.31 4.02 -28.32
C ASP A 1060 -23.01 2.80 -28.93
N SER A 1061 -22.53 1.59 -28.60
CA SER A 1061 -23.13 0.30 -28.97
C SER A 1061 -24.62 0.20 -28.58
N TYR A 1062 -25.13 1.09 -27.75
CA TYR A 1062 -26.50 1.13 -27.30
C TYR A 1062 -27.37 2.12 -28.09
N ALA A 1063 -26.79 2.89 -29.01
CA ALA A 1063 -27.48 3.88 -29.85
C ALA A 1063 -28.67 3.29 -30.63
N LEU A 1064 -28.59 2.00 -30.99
CA LEU A 1064 -29.68 1.22 -31.61
C LEU A 1064 -31.03 1.38 -30.90
N PHE A 1065 -30.99 1.59 -29.58
CA PHE A 1065 -32.16 1.60 -28.71
C PHE A 1065 -32.71 3.00 -28.40
N TYR A 1066 -32.01 4.07 -28.82
CA TYR A 1066 -32.32 5.44 -28.42
C TYR A 1066 -32.56 6.41 -29.57
N GLU A 1067 -32.41 6.01 -30.83
CA GLU A 1067 -32.78 6.87 -31.98
C GLU A 1067 -34.28 6.76 -32.31
N GLU A 1068 -34.99 7.89 -32.27
CA GLU A 1068 -36.34 8.02 -32.86
C GLU A 1068 -36.25 8.04 -34.39
N PRO A 1069 -37.26 7.49 -35.11
CA PRO A 1069 -37.30 7.62 -36.56
C PRO A 1069 -37.28 9.11 -36.95
N PRO A 1070 -36.59 9.49 -38.05
CA PRO A 1070 -36.60 10.87 -38.50
C PRO A 1070 -38.04 11.29 -38.78
N LYS A 1071 -38.47 12.41 -38.19
CA LYS A 1071 -39.74 13.03 -38.53
C LYS A 1071 -39.73 13.38 -40.01
N GLU A 1072 -40.56 12.71 -40.80
CA GLU A 1072 -40.80 13.09 -42.19
C GLU A 1072 -41.43 14.50 -42.22
N GLY A 1073 -40.83 15.38 -43.05
CA GLY A 1073 -41.47 16.62 -43.52
C GLY A 1073 -41.24 17.85 -42.66
N ALA A 1074 -40.17 18.59 -42.95
CA ALA A 1074 -40.20 20.05 -42.92
C ALA A 1074 -39.18 20.60 -43.91
N ASP A 1075 -39.70 21.27 -44.93
CA ASP A 1075 -38.99 21.81 -46.07
C ASP A 1075 -37.75 22.62 -45.72
N ALA A 1076 -36.68 22.36 -46.47
CA ALA A 1076 -35.54 23.23 -46.58
C ALA A 1076 -35.94 24.47 -47.40
N SER A 1077 -36.43 25.53 -46.74
CA SER A 1077 -36.32 26.89 -47.27
C SER A 1077 -36.37 27.94 -46.17
N SER A 1078 -35.22 28.58 -45.92
CA SER A 1078 -35.05 30.03 -45.75
C SER A 1078 -33.85 30.34 -44.85
N SER A 1079 -32.76 30.72 -45.53
CA SER A 1079 -31.69 31.52 -44.97
C SER A 1079 -32.16 32.96 -44.80
N SER A 1080 -32.19 33.47 -43.57
CA SER A 1080 -31.94 34.88 -43.29
C SER A 1080 -31.82 35.09 -41.78
N GLY A 1081 -30.70 35.65 -41.35
CA GLY A 1081 -30.47 35.96 -39.95
C GLY A 1081 -31.35 37.09 -39.44
N THR A 1082 -31.39 37.22 -38.12
CA THR A 1082 -31.43 38.51 -37.42
C THR A 1082 -31.14 38.27 -35.95
N ALA A 1083 -30.28 39.13 -35.42
CA ALA A 1083 -30.01 39.25 -33.99
C ALA A 1083 -31.21 39.90 -33.28
N LYS A 1084 -31.51 39.48 -32.04
CA LYS A 1084 -31.55 40.32 -30.82
C LYS A 1084 -32.38 39.69 -29.68
N ASN A 1085 -31.87 39.94 -28.47
CA ASN A 1085 -32.55 40.17 -27.19
C ASN A 1085 -33.29 39.00 -26.49
N GLY A 1086 -32.70 38.54 -25.38
CA GLY A 1086 -32.98 39.08 -24.04
C GLY A 1086 -34.18 38.51 -23.27
N GLN A 1087 -33.90 38.14 -22.00
CA GLN A 1087 -34.84 37.99 -20.87
C GLN A 1087 -35.82 36.82 -20.95
N GLN A 1088 -36.25 36.14 -19.88
CA GLN A 1088 -35.90 36.02 -18.47
C GLN A 1088 -36.80 34.87 -17.94
N ASP A 1089 -36.35 34.24 -16.86
CA ASP A 1089 -37.14 33.63 -15.78
C ASP A 1089 -37.77 32.22 -15.92
N VAL A 1090 -37.47 31.48 -14.82
CA VAL A 1090 -38.05 30.27 -14.21
C VAL A 1090 -37.58 28.90 -14.70
#